data_AF-A0A4Q4W4Z8-F1
#
_entry.id   AF-A0A4Q4W4Z8-F1
#
_cell.length_a   1.000
_cell.length_b   1.000
_cell.length_c   1.000
_cell.angle_alpha   90.00
_cell.angle_beta   90.00
_cell.angle_gamma   90.00
#
_symmetry.space_group_name_H-M   'P 1'
#
loop_
_entity.id
_entity.type
_entity.pdbx_description
1 polymer ?
#
loop_
_entity_poly.entity_id
_entity_poly.type
_entity_poly.pdbx_seq_one_letter_code
_entity_poly.pdbx_strand_id
1 'polypeptide(L)'
;MSNQGDSKDVHVLESDPKRVDDAQDDLPVVSSSQKPEPKSLWLAWLYIFDWYPSHYSAEEKRLLRKQDCINSSNINHAYVSGMKEDLQLNGNQYSLFGTFYNIGYMLFEIPSMMIVSRPHLSRYYLPTMEALWSMLTFVQCRLQNEKQIFGIRFLLGVLETPASTGSMYIMSSWYRSDELFKRCGVWYISSNLGSMMGGYLQAAAYTNLNGVAGMAGWRWLFIIDGIISMPIALAGYFFFPGLPNSPKVWWLKEREQKLAQLRMKHDGVKESRKIGKRMLKRVFTHWHFYIAVATYVCFQCTSYATGQMALWLKHEAELHGTWTVQQINILPTGVQGVAIVTGILATNLCMIYPLWAVFAVVTTVLLFCNICLLIWNIPLGLHFAVYYLLGFTSCVTPILFPWVNIVMRDDNEAKSFTTGAMMTVGWAFFSFYPITAFPVLEAPRWKKGFTVNTILVICYGTLFMVGQFLWLRDEKRKKYIEDTSEEEIIVKDSTVHVENRGRNLEQSKFGMPPLPGFSDNSFRTRADLIRAGLELIIPLERYKSPGRARIKLATGTGAGFSEAASQLEGFARPLWIVADLLRLQSTGLLVLPNSSPIDFNSWSTGLKNGTNPEHEEYWGDVGDFDQRMVEMESIAYALLVSPDEFGFPDDELARRNLAAWLRQINSRRMPQNNWLWFRIFVNLALIRTLGASAEELKPIIDKDFETLDTFYLENGWSSDGLWGDDRKQADYYSGRTRRESSRKGIGGAAIPFGRSLTYRFAMSAFWAAAGAANIDLPSPLDHPGALKGMLLRNLRWWTDKPYIFNADGSLNIGFTYPNMYMAEDYNSPQSVYWCLKSFVVVGLGDERPFWQSEEQPHPLKTPASPQNIPAVAILEPPKHILCNTPEHHFLLSSGQSTTKLFKGREAKYGKLAYSSAFGFSVPAGPALSQLAPDSTLALSLDNGETWKTAKDTSIFEQPCESNAESFAGGVQGWAKDEHTGLVVSAAGAAGVVDLTQNFIHGPMEEAGFTASSRASWL
;
A
#
# COMPACT_ATOMS: atom_id res chain seq x y z
N MET A 1 -60.80 27.02 4.11
CA MET A 1 -60.92 25.58 4.45
C MET A 1 -59.53 24.99 4.25
N SER A 2 -58.68 25.00 5.28
CA SER A 2 -58.56 23.96 6.35
C SER A 2 -57.93 22.66 5.79
N ASN A 3 -56.81 22.13 6.31
CA ASN A 3 -56.19 22.35 7.63
C ASN A 3 -54.65 22.33 7.63
N GLN A 4 -54.09 22.72 8.78
CA GLN A 4 -52.67 22.78 9.11
C GLN A 4 -51.98 21.40 9.08
N GLY A 5 -50.66 21.41 8.84
CA GLY A 5 -49.75 20.32 9.21
C GLY A 5 -48.84 20.79 10.33
N ASP A 6 -48.78 20.01 11.41
CA ASP A 6 -47.96 20.29 12.60
C ASP A 6 -46.77 19.33 12.68
N SER A 7 -45.62 19.85 13.09
CA SER A 7 -44.45 19.07 13.49
C SER A 7 -44.65 18.38 14.84
N LYS A 8 -44.08 17.19 15.03
CA LYS A 8 -43.79 16.69 16.38
C LYS A 8 -42.42 16.02 16.49
N ASP A 9 -41.76 16.38 17.58
CA ASP A 9 -40.37 16.09 17.90
C ASP A 9 -40.13 14.65 18.33
N VAL A 10 -38.89 14.20 18.14
CA VAL A 10 -38.38 12.95 18.71
C VAL A 10 -37.73 13.27 20.05
N HIS A 11 -38.42 12.97 21.15
CA HIS A 11 -37.80 13.01 22.47
C HIS A 11 -36.73 11.92 22.60
N VAL A 12 -35.49 12.35 22.78
CA VAL A 12 -34.41 11.51 23.33
C VAL A 12 -34.64 11.37 24.84
N LEU A 13 -34.68 10.13 25.34
CA LEU A 13 -34.65 9.85 26.77
C LEU A 13 -33.20 9.57 27.19
N GLU A 14 -32.70 10.39 28.12
CA GLU A 14 -31.45 10.14 28.83
C GLU A 14 -31.56 8.87 29.68
N SER A 15 -30.46 8.11 29.79
CA SER A 15 -30.33 7.05 30.80
C SER A 15 -28.88 6.97 31.31
N ASP A 16 -28.75 6.72 32.62
CA ASP A 16 -27.57 6.95 33.47
C ASP A 16 -26.19 6.45 32.95
N PRO A 17 -25.12 7.25 33.10
CA PRO A 17 -23.75 6.90 32.71
C PRO A 17 -23.03 6.05 33.77
N LYS A 18 -23.67 5.02 34.33
CA LYS A 18 -23.11 4.19 35.42
C LYS A 18 -23.38 2.68 35.33
N ARG A 19 -23.65 2.14 34.14
CA ARG A 19 -23.96 0.72 33.97
C ARG A 19 -23.45 0.07 32.67
N VAL A 20 -22.38 0.61 32.10
CA VAL A 20 -21.79 0.12 30.83
C VAL A 20 -20.59 -0.81 31.06
N ASP A 21 -19.90 -0.72 32.20
CA ASP A 21 -18.63 -1.41 32.43
C ASP A 21 -18.74 -2.94 32.69
N ASP A 22 -19.93 -3.45 33.01
CA ASP A 22 -20.15 -4.88 33.35
C ASP A 22 -20.58 -5.76 32.14
N ALA A 23 -20.70 -5.20 30.93
CA ALA A 23 -21.29 -5.89 29.77
C ALA A 23 -20.30 -6.23 28.64
N GLN A 24 -19.00 -6.00 28.83
CA GLN A 24 -17.99 -6.03 27.76
C GLN A 24 -17.09 -7.28 27.75
N ASP A 25 -17.19 -8.14 28.78
CA ASP A 25 -16.31 -9.32 28.99
C ASP A 25 -16.76 -10.63 28.29
N ASP A 26 -17.91 -10.66 27.60
CA ASP A 26 -18.51 -11.92 27.09
C ASP A 26 -18.44 -12.09 25.55
N LEU A 27 -17.60 -11.29 24.88
CA LEU A 27 -17.28 -11.45 23.46
C LEU A 27 -16.23 -12.56 23.25
N PRO A 28 -16.50 -13.60 22.43
CA PRO A 28 -15.54 -14.66 22.21
C PRO A 28 -14.30 -14.15 21.47
N VAL A 29 -13.14 -14.26 22.12
CA VAL A 29 -11.84 -13.83 21.59
C VAL A 29 -11.52 -14.56 20.29
N VAL A 30 -11.30 -13.80 19.21
CA VAL A 30 -10.83 -14.34 17.93
C VAL A 30 -9.35 -14.75 18.08
N SER A 31 -9.13 -16.03 18.36
CA SER A 31 -7.79 -16.59 18.53
C SER A 31 -6.99 -16.60 17.23
N SER A 32 -5.78 -16.05 17.28
CA SER A 32 -4.70 -16.13 16.28
C SER A 32 -5.01 -15.62 14.86
N SER A 33 -4.63 -14.36 14.61
CA SER A 33 -4.65 -13.68 13.31
C SER A 33 -3.32 -13.80 12.52
N GLN A 34 -2.51 -14.83 12.77
CA GLN A 34 -1.25 -15.06 12.05
C GLN A 34 -1.23 -16.43 11.36
N LYS A 35 -1.04 -16.40 10.04
CA LYS A 35 -0.81 -17.57 9.20
C LYS A 35 0.56 -18.17 9.60
N PRO A 36 0.63 -19.43 10.08
CA PRO A 36 1.93 -20.01 10.42
C PRO A 36 2.76 -20.18 9.14
N GLU A 37 4.00 -19.72 9.16
CA GLU A 37 4.95 -20.01 8.08
C GLU A 37 5.17 -21.53 7.99
N PRO A 38 4.96 -22.16 6.82
CA PRO A 38 5.13 -23.60 6.67
C PRO A 38 6.63 -23.94 6.65
N LYS A 39 7.19 -24.26 7.83
CA LYS A 39 8.62 -24.54 8.00
C LYS A 39 9.13 -25.85 7.35
N SER A 40 8.26 -26.65 6.71
CA SER A 40 8.70 -27.73 5.80
C SER A 40 7.66 -28.13 4.76
N LEU A 41 8.14 -28.54 3.58
CA LEU A 41 7.30 -29.05 2.47
C LEU A 41 6.50 -30.31 2.85
N TRP A 42 7.01 -31.13 3.76
CA TRP A 42 6.34 -32.34 4.23
C TRP A 42 5.14 -32.03 5.14
N LEU A 43 5.27 -31.06 6.06
CA LEU A 43 4.14 -30.59 6.86
C LEU A 43 3.05 -29.95 6.00
N ALA A 44 3.46 -29.19 4.97
CA ALA A 44 2.51 -28.62 4.00
C ALA A 44 1.75 -29.71 3.21
N TRP A 45 2.41 -30.83 2.89
CA TRP A 45 1.75 -31.98 2.22
C TRP A 45 0.75 -32.68 3.15
N LEU A 46 1.08 -32.85 4.43
CA LEU A 46 0.14 -33.40 5.44
C LEU A 46 -1.07 -32.46 5.68
N TYR A 47 -0.89 -31.15 5.54
CA TYR A 47 -1.96 -30.14 5.68
C TYR A 47 -3.09 -30.30 4.66
N ILE A 48 -2.84 -30.95 3.51
CA ILE A 48 -3.88 -31.31 2.52
C ILE A 48 -4.98 -32.18 3.17
N PHE A 49 -4.58 -33.08 4.07
CA PHE A 49 -5.46 -34.01 4.77
C PHE A 49 -6.00 -33.46 6.09
N ASP A 50 -5.52 -32.30 6.56
CA ASP A 50 -6.11 -31.62 7.71
C ASP A 50 -7.40 -30.91 7.30
N TRP A 51 -8.53 -31.44 7.77
CA TRP A 51 -9.86 -30.91 7.47
C TRP A 51 -10.34 -29.88 8.50
N TYR A 52 -9.66 -29.79 9.66
CA TYR A 52 -10.00 -28.90 10.77
C TYR A 52 -8.72 -28.47 11.52
N PRO A 53 -7.96 -27.50 10.98
CA PRO A 53 -6.66 -27.09 11.49
C PRO A 53 -6.61 -26.93 13.01
N SER A 54 -5.54 -27.45 13.62
CA SER A 54 -5.39 -27.52 15.09
C SER A 54 -5.62 -26.17 15.79
N HIS A 55 -5.25 -25.05 15.16
CA HIS A 55 -5.38 -23.69 15.67
C HIS A 55 -6.81 -23.09 15.71
N TYR A 56 -7.79 -23.63 14.98
CA TYR A 56 -9.17 -23.14 15.12
C TYR A 56 -9.79 -23.55 16.46
N SER A 57 -10.60 -22.66 17.02
CA SER A 57 -11.29 -22.89 18.29
C SER A 57 -12.25 -24.09 18.22
N ALA A 58 -12.54 -24.70 19.38
CA ALA A 58 -13.47 -25.82 19.46
C ALA A 58 -14.89 -25.45 18.96
N GLU A 59 -15.28 -24.18 19.09
CA GLU A 59 -16.57 -23.66 18.62
C GLU A 59 -16.57 -23.48 17.09
N GLU A 60 -15.52 -22.92 16.49
CA GLU A 60 -15.39 -22.79 15.03
C GLU A 60 -15.38 -24.16 14.34
N LYS A 61 -14.65 -25.14 14.88
CA LYS A 61 -14.67 -26.53 14.41
C LYS A 61 -16.04 -27.17 14.53
N ARG A 62 -16.92 -26.69 15.43
CA ARG A 62 -18.29 -27.19 15.61
C ARG A 62 -19.29 -26.49 14.68
N LEU A 63 -19.00 -25.26 14.26
CA LEU A 63 -19.76 -24.53 13.25
C LEU A 63 -19.48 -25.07 11.83
N LEU A 64 -18.21 -25.19 11.45
CA LEU A 64 -17.77 -25.62 10.12
C LEU A 64 -18.22 -27.06 9.74
N ARG A 65 -18.47 -27.92 10.73
CA ARG A 65 -18.98 -29.30 10.52
C ARG A 65 -20.46 -29.40 10.14
N LYS A 66 -21.24 -28.31 10.22
CA LYS A 66 -22.71 -28.34 10.07
C LYS A 66 -23.22 -28.04 8.64
N GLN A 67 -22.35 -27.82 7.64
CA GLN A 67 -22.73 -27.11 6.40
C GLN A 67 -22.50 -27.84 5.05
N ASP A 68 -22.00 -29.08 4.99
CA ASP A 68 -21.68 -29.76 3.71
C ASP A 68 -22.83 -30.69 3.20
N CYS A 69 -23.61 -30.28 2.16
CA CYS A 69 -24.61 -31.07 1.37
C CYS A 69 -25.31 -30.22 0.25
N ILE A 70 -25.95 -30.72 -0.84
CA ILE A 70 -25.87 -32.05 -1.52
C ILE A 70 -25.83 -31.95 -3.10
N ASN A 71 -26.81 -32.36 -3.93
CA ASN A 71 -26.54 -32.80 -5.34
C ASN A 71 -27.72 -32.79 -6.39
N SER A 72 -27.43 -32.77 -7.71
CA SER A 72 -28.38 -33.06 -8.84
C SER A 72 -27.68 -33.38 -10.20
N SER A 73 -28.19 -34.37 -10.97
CA SER A 73 -27.98 -34.61 -12.43
C SER A 73 -28.62 -35.94 -12.91
N ASN A 74 -29.69 -35.94 -13.72
CA ASN A 74 -30.39 -37.22 -14.04
C ASN A 74 -31.04 -37.43 -15.44
N ILE A 75 -30.90 -36.52 -16.43
CA ILE A 75 -31.77 -36.56 -17.63
C ILE A 75 -31.16 -37.03 -18.97
N ASN A 76 -29.84 -36.92 -19.16
CA ASN A 76 -29.16 -37.45 -20.36
C ASN A 76 -29.23 -38.98 -20.43
N HIS A 77 -29.30 -39.59 -19.25
CA HIS A 77 -29.44 -41.02 -19.02
C HIS A 77 -30.76 -41.55 -19.59
N ALA A 78 -31.91 -41.07 -19.13
CA ALA A 78 -33.24 -41.60 -19.47
C ALA A 78 -33.54 -41.72 -20.98
N TYR A 79 -32.91 -40.92 -21.85
CA TYR A 79 -33.08 -40.99 -23.30
C TYR A 79 -32.60 -42.31 -23.92
N VAL A 80 -31.47 -42.85 -23.44
CA VAL A 80 -30.83 -44.07 -23.98
C VAL A 80 -31.59 -45.35 -23.57
N SER A 81 -32.49 -45.25 -22.59
CA SER A 81 -33.28 -46.37 -22.03
C SER A 81 -34.75 -46.45 -22.51
N GLY A 82 -35.03 -46.05 -23.76
CA GLY A 82 -36.32 -46.31 -24.42
C GLY A 82 -37.28 -45.12 -24.58
N MET A 83 -36.89 -43.91 -24.18
CA MET A 83 -37.75 -42.72 -24.33
C MET A 83 -37.98 -42.33 -25.81
N LYS A 84 -37.06 -42.69 -26.70
CA LYS A 84 -37.13 -42.42 -28.13
C LYS A 84 -38.20 -43.27 -28.83
N GLU A 85 -38.25 -44.55 -28.48
CA GLU A 85 -39.15 -45.56 -29.04
C GLU A 85 -40.59 -45.37 -28.56
N ASP A 86 -40.77 -44.99 -27.28
CA ASP A 86 -42.07 -44.81 -26.61
C ASP A 86 -42.79 -43.49 -26.99
N LEU A 87 -42.05 -42.50 -27.54
CA LEU A 87 -42.56 -41.16 -27.92
C LEU A 87 -42.40 -40.81 -29.41
N GLN A 88 -41.90 -41.73 -30.25
CA GLN A 88 -41.70 -41.56 -31.70
C GLN A 88 -40.95 -40.27 -32.10
N LEU A 89 -39.92 -39.90 -31.33
CA LEU A 89 -39.23 -38.62 -31.46
C LEU A 89 -38.34 -38.55 -32.71
N ASN A 90 -38.58 -37.56 -33.57
CA ASN A 90 -37.72 -37.26 -34.72
C ASN A 90 -36.37 -36.67 -34.26
N GLY A 91 -35.28 -37.00 -34.95
CA GLY A 91 -33.91 -36.75 -34.49
C GLY A 91 -33.59 -35.31 -34.04
N ASN A 92 -34.16 -34.29 -34.69
CA ASN A 92 -33.95 -32.88 -34.31
C ASN A 92 -34.74 -32.44 -33.06
N GLN A 93 -35.83 -33.13 -32.70
CA GLN A 93 -36.68 -32.74 -31.57
C GLN A 93 -35.99 -32.96 -30.22
N TYR A 94 -35.10 -33.96 -30.13
CA TYR A 94 -34.29 -34.22 -28.94
C TYR A 94 -33.37 -33.03 -28.60
N SER A 95 -32.70 -32.45 -29.60
CA SER A 95 -31.84 -31.28 -29.40
C SER A 95 -32.64 -30.07 -28.89
N LEU A 96 -33.88 -29.90 -29.36
CA LEU A 96 -34.76 -28.82 -28.92
C LEU A 96 -35.17 -28.94 -27.44
N PHE A 97 -35.27 -30.15 -26.86
CA PHE A 97 -35.53 -30.30 -25.42
C PHE A 97 -34.43 -29.69 -24.54
N GLY A 98 -33.17 -29.88 -24.93
CA GLY A 98 -32.04 -29.21 -24.28
C GLY A 98 -32.06 -27.69 -24.51
N THR A 99 -32.38 -27.26 -25.73
CA THR A 99 -32.46 -25.83 -26.07
C THR A 99 -33.52 -25.08 -25.25
N PHE A 100 -34.75 -25.60 -25.10
CA PHE A 100 -35.79 -24.95 -24.30
C PHE A 100 -35.45 -24.87 -22.81
N TYR A 101 -34.78 -25.90 -22.28
CA TYR A 101 -34.24 -25.88 -20.91
C TYR A 101 -33.17 -24.78 -20.75
N ASN A 102 -32.19 -24.73 -21.65
CA ASN A 102 -31.13 -23.71 -21.63
C ASN A 102 -31.67 -22.28 -21.75
N ILE A 103 -32.72 -22.05 -22.56
CA ILE A 103 -33.37 -20.73 -22.67
C ILE A 103 -34.02 -20.30 -21.35
N GLY A 104 -34.73 -21.21 -20.67
CA GLY A 104 -35.30 -20.94 -19.34
C GLY A 104 -34.23 -20.59 -18.31
N TYR A 105 -33.17 -21.40 -18.29
CA TYR A 105 -32.01 -21.23 -17.43
C TYR A 105 -31.32 -19.86 -17.66
N MET A 106 -30.96 -19.54 -18.91
CA MET A 106 -30.27 -18.30 -19.27
C MET A 106 -31.08 -17.03 -18.96
N LEU A 107 -32.40 -17.04 -19.19
CA LEU A 107 -33.23 -15.86 -18.98
C LEU A 107 -33.42 -15.53 -17.49
N PHE A 108 -33.46 -16.54 -16.63
CA PHE A 108 -33.72 -16.36 -15.20
C PHE A 108 -32.45 -16.30 -14.34
N GLU A 109 -31.29 -16.70 -14.82
CA GLU A 109 -30.00 -16.67 -14.08
C GLU A 109 -29.72 -15.33 -13.39
N ILE A 110 -29.66 -14.23 -14.14
CA ILE A 110 -29.38 -12.90 -13.59
C ILE A 110 -30.50 -12.43 -12.63
N PRO A 111 -31.80 -12.46 -13.00
CA PRO A 111 -32.90 -12.18 -12.06
C PRO A 111 -32.85 -13.01 -10.78
N SER A 112 -32.52 -14.30 -10.89
CA SER A 112 -32.47 -15.25 -9.79
C SER A 112 -31.35 -14.89 -8.81
N MET A 113 -30.14 -14.61 -9.30
CA MET A 113 -29.02 -14.14 -8.46
C MET A 113 -29.31 -12.79 -7.78
N MET A 114 -30.05 -11.89 -8.43
CA MET A 114 -30.50 -10.63 -7.84
C MET A 114 -31.62 -10.78 -6.78
N ILE A 115 -32.27 -11.94 -6.70
CA ILE A 115 -33.21 -12.30 -5.63
C ILE A 115 -32.46 -13.01 -4.49
N VAL A 116 -31.57 -13.95 -4.81
CA VAL A 116 -30.74 -14.69 -3.84
C VAL A 116 -29.83 -13.75 -3.03
N SER A 117 -29.37 -12.64 -3.62
CA SER A 117 -28.57 -11.63 -2.90
C SER A 117 -29.35 -10.85 -1.83
N ARG A 118 -30.68 -10.98 -1.73
CA ARG A 118 -31.51 -10.27 -0.74
C ARG A 118 -31.62 -11.07 0.57
N PRO A 119 -31.15 -10.55 1.72
CA PRO A 119 -31.10 -11.31 2.98
C PRO A 119 -32.45 -11.88 3.44
N HIS A 120 -33.55 -11.16 3.24
CA HIS A 120 -34.89 -11.62 3.66
C HIS A 120 -35.47 -12.74 2.79
N LEU A 121 -35.05 -12.85 1.52
CA LEU A 121 -35.62 -13.81 0.55
C LEU A 121 -34.71 -15.01 0.31
N SER A 122 -33.39 -14.84 0.43
CA SER A 122 -32.36 -15.85 0.15
C SER A 122 -32.65 -17.21 0.79
N ARG A 123 -33.10 -17.22 2.05
CA ARG A 123 -33.44 -18.44 2.82
C ARG A 123 -34.57 -19.26 2.20
N TYR A 124 -35.63 -18.61 1.71
CA TYR A 124 -36.84 -19.28 1.24
C TYR A 124 -36.79 -19.58 -0.26
N TYR A 125 -36.05 -18.77 -1.02
CA TYR A 125 -36.07 -18.80 -2.47
C TYR A 125 -35.52 -20.12 -3.04
N LEU A 126 -34.34 -20.57 -2.61
CA LEU A 126 -33.72 -21.79 -3.13
C LEU A 126 -34.54 -23.06 -2.78
N PRO A 127 -34.99 -23.29 -1.53
CA PRO A 127 -35.89 -24.41 -1.23
C PRO A 127 -37.23 -24.37 -1.97
N THR A 128 -37.78 -23.17 -2.23
CA THR A 128 -39.04 -23.04 -2.99
C THR A 128 -38.86 -23.42 -4.45
N MET A 129 -37.74 -23.02 -5.07
CA MET A 129 -37.46 -23.38 -6.45
C MET A 129 -37.18 -24.89 -6.59
N GLU A 130 -36.46 -25.49 -5.65
CA GLU A 130 -36.22 -26.94 -5.60
C GLU A 130 -37.50 -27.76 -5.38
N ALA A 131 -38.42 -27.27 -4.53
CA ALA A 131 -39.71 -27.92 -4.29
C ALA A 131 -40.63 -27.84 -5.52
N LEU A 132 -40.66 -26.69 -6.21
CA LEU A 132 -41.39 -26.53 -7.47
C LEU A 132 -40.76 -27.37 -8.59
N TRP A 133 -39.42 -27.46 -8.66
CA TRP A 133 -38.71 -28.31 -9.61
C TRP A 133 -39.07 -29.78 -9.39
N SER A 134 -39.00 -30.26 -8.14
CA SER A 134 -39.39 -31.63 -7.76
C SER A 134 -40.85 -31.93 -8.12
N MET A 135 -41.76 -30.97 -7.90
CA MET A 135 -43.17 -31.07 -8.28
C MET A 135 -43.34 -31.18 -9.81
N LEU A 136 -42.62 -30.40 -10.62
CA LEU A 136 -42.66 -30.52 -12.08
C LEU A 136 -42.02 -31.83 -12.57
N THR A 137 -41.00 -32.34 -11.89
CA THR A 137 -40.40 -33.66 -12.18
C THR A 137 -41.39 -34.80 -11.97
N PHE A 138 -42.25 -34.73 -10.94
CA PHE A 138 -43.39 -35.67 -10.84
C PHE A 138 -44.36 -35.55 -12.03
N VAL A 139 -44.65 -34.34 -12.52
CA VAL A 139 -45.55 -34.15 -13.68
C VAL A 139 -44.94 -34.75 -14.96
N GLN A 140 -43.60 -34.81 -15.09
CA GLN A 140 -42.94 -35.42 -16.25
C GLN A 140 -43.35 -36.88 -16.50
N CYS A 141 -43.69 -37.67 -15.47
CA CYS A 141 -44.05 -39.08 -15.64
C CYS A 141 -45.39 -39.30 -16.39
N ARG A 142 -46.20 -38.25 -16.55
CA ARG A 142 -47.51 -38.29 -17.25
C ARG A 142 -47.52 -37.58 -18.61
N LEU A 143 -46.37 -37.14 -19.11
CA LEU A 143 -46.29 -36.45 -20.40
C LEU A 143 -46.57 -37.39 -21.58
N GLN A 144 -47.40 -36.91 -22.52
CA GLN A 144 -47.81 -37.63 -23.72
C GLN A 144 -47.56 -36.87 -25.03
N ASN A 145 -47.26 -35.55 -24.99
CA ASN A 145 -47.05 -34.73 -26.19
C ASN A 145 -45.71 -33.98 -26.14
N GLU A 146 -45.02 -33.91 -27.29
CA GLU A 146 -43.79 -33.14 -27.51
C GLU A 146 -43.89 -31.67 -27.03
N LYS A 147 -45.02 -30.99 -27.28
CA LYS A 147 -45.22 -29.58 -26.92
C LYS A 147 -45.33 -29.38 -25.41
N GLN A 148 -45.88 -30.37 -24.69
CA GLN A 148 -45.95 -30.35 -23.23
C GLN A 148 -44.55 -30.56 -22.64
N ILE A 149 -43.71 -31.40 -23.27
CA ILE A 149 -42.31 -31.59 -22.88
C ILE A 149 -41.52 -30.28 -23.08
N PHE A 150 -41.65 -29.57 -24.21
CA PHE A 150 -40.98 -28.26 -24.39
C PHE A 150 -41.37 -27.25 -23.31
N GLY A 151 -42.66 -27.13 -22.99
CA GLY A 151 -43.15 -26.22 -21.95
C GLY A 151 -42.62 -26.55 -20.55
N ILE A 152 -42.63 -27.83 -20.16
CA ILE A 152 -42.10 -28.25 -18.85
C ILE A 152 -40.57 -28.13 -18.80
N ARG A 153 -39.85 -28.41 -19.90
CA ARG A 153 -38.39 -28.20 -19.95
C ARG A 153 -37.98 -26.74 -19.76
N PHE A 154 -38.72 -25.81 -20.36
CA PHE A 154 -38.51 -24.38 -20.10
C PHE A 154 -38.73 -24.03 -18.62
N LEU A 155 -39.84 -24.49 -18.02
CA LEU A 155 -40.13 -24.22 -16.61
C LEU A 155 -39.11 -24.87 -15.66
N LEU A 156 -38.64 -26.09 -15.95
CA LEU A 156 -37.58 -26.74 -15.17
C LEU A 156 -36.27 -25.93 -15.24
N GLY A 157 -35.88 -25.43 -16.41
CA GLY A 157 -34.72 -24.55 -16.55
C GLY A 157 -34.82 -23.28 -15.68
N VAL A 158 -36.01 -22.66 -15.65
CA VAL A 158 -36.29 -21.49 -14.78
C VAL A 158 -36.16 -21.82 -13.28
N LEU A 159 -36.56 -23.02 -12.86
CA LEU A 159 -36.56 -23.44 -11.44
C LEU A 159 -35.20 -24.00 -10.99
N GLU A 160 -34.46 -24.67 -11.87
CA GLU A 160 -33.14 -25.26 -11.57
C GLU A 160 -32.03 -24.19 -11.51
N THR A 161 -32.23 -23.06 -12.18
CA THR A 161 -31.37 -21.88 -12.22
C THR A 161 -30.61 -21.58 -10.90
N PRO A 162 -31.29 -21.26 -9.76
CA PRO A 162 -30.58 -20.90 -8.52
C PRO A 162 -29.85 -22.04 -7.82
N ALA A 163 -30.09 -23.30 -8.19
CA ALA A 163 -29.56 -24.43 -7.43
C ALA A 163 -28.02 -24.45 -7.46
N SER A 164 -27.41 -24.14 -8.62
CA SER A 164 -25.96 -24.13 -8.78
C SER A 164 -25.31 -22.82 -8.30
N THR A 165 -25.67 -21.70 -8.93
CA THR A 165 -25.08 -20.38 -8.69
C THR A 165 -25.49 -19.78 -7.35
N GLY A 166 -26.74 -20.02 -6.90
CA GLY A 166 -27.23 -19.56 -5.60
C GLY A 166 -26.52 -20.27 -4.45
N SER A 167 -26.31 -21.58 -4.57
CA SER A 167 -25.51 -22.36 -3.61
C SER A 167 -24.07 -21.86 -3.55
N MET A 168 -23.40 -21.66 -4.69
CA MET A 168 -22.03 -21.12 -4.72
C MET A 168 -21.94 -19.72 -4.14
N TYR A 169 -22.89 -18.83 -4.46
CA TYR A 169 -22.94 -17.48 -3.92
C TYR A 169 -23.13 -17.48 -2.39
N ILE A 170 -24.02 -18.34 -1.89
CA ILE A 170 -24.26 -18.48 -0.45
C ILE A 170 -23.03 -19.06 0.26
N MET A 171 -22.38 -20.09 -0.27
CA MET A 171 -21.10 -20.59 0.28
C MET A 171 -20.04 -19.46 0.33
N SER A 172 -19.91 -18.65 -0.73
CA SER A 172 -19.03 -17.48 -0.76
C SER A 172 -19.39 -16.35 0.23
N SER A 173 -20.52 -16.48 0.93
CA SER A 173 -20.97 -15.53 1.94
C SER A 173 -20.82 -16.06 3.38
N TRP A 174 -20.54 -17.36 3.58
CA TRP A 174 -20.35 -17.97 4.90
C TRP A 174 -18.89 -18.35 5.19
N TYR A 175 -18.11 -18.68 4.15
CA TYR A 175 -16.73 -19.12 4.27
C TYR A 175 -15.74 -18.03 3.90
N ARG A 176 -14.59 -18.01 4.60
CA ARG A 176 -13.47 -17.11 4.29
C ARG A 176 -12.79 -17.50 2.99
N SER A 177 -12.04 -16.55 2.42
CA SER A 177 -11.29 -16.73 1.16
C SER A 177 -10.34 -17.94 1.14
N ASP A 178 -9.79 -18.35 2.28
CA ASP A 178 -8.94 -19.54 2.46
C ASP A 178 -9.77 -20.84 2.56
N GLU A 179 -10.87 -20.83 3.32
CA GLU A 179 -11.78 -21.97 3.50
C GLU A 179 -12.57 -22.30 2.21
N LEU A 180 -12.88 -21.29 1.39
CA LEU A 180 -13.83 -21.37 0.28
C LEU A 180 -13.42 -22.36 -0.82
N PHE A 181 -12.13 -22.46 -1.17
CA PHE A 181 -11.67 -23.40 -2.20
C PHE A 181 -12.00 -24.85 -1.85
N LYS A 182 -11.73 -25.26 -0.61
CA LYS A 182 -11.99 -26.63 -0.11
C LYS A 182 -13.49 -26.95 -0.14
N ARG A 183 -14.34 -25.99 0.23
CA ARG A 183 -15.81 -26.15 0.26
C ARG A 183 -16.42 -26.17 -1.14
N CYS A 184 -16.00 -25.28 -2.04
CA CYS A 184 -16.41 -25.31 -3.45
C CYS A 184 -15.94 -26.58 -4.17
N GLY A 185 -14.76 -27.12 -3.83
CA GLY A 185 -14.32 -28.42 -4.30
C GLY A 185 -15.27 -29.55 -3.89
N VAL A 186 -15.63 -29.61 -2.60
CA VAL A 186 -16.59 -30.61 -2.06
C VAL A 186 -17.97 -30.50 -2.70
N TRP A 187 -18.46 -29.28 -2.90
CA TRP A 187 -19.71 -29.05 -3.62
C TRP A 187 -19.64 -29.58 -5.07
N TYR A 188 -18.52 -29.38 -5.77
CA TYR A 188 -18.39 -29.83 -7.15
C TYR A 188 -18.23 -31.36 -7.28
N ILE A 189 -17.64 -32.03 -6.27
CA ILE A 189 -17.61 -33.50 -6.19
C ILE A 189 -19.01 -34.08 -6.22
N SER A 190 -19.98 -33.45 -5.56
CA SER A 190 -21.35 -33.95 -5.53
C SER A 190 -21.88 -34.08 -6.94
N SER A 191 -21.83 -33.03 -7.78
CA SER A 191 -22.33 -33.06 -9.15
C SER A 191 -21.77 -34.22 -9.99
N ASN A 192 -20.47 -34.51 -9.87
CA ASN A 192 -19.82 -35.63 -10.55
C ASN A 192 -20.29 -36.99 -10.00
N LEU A 193 -20.40 -37.13 -8.68
CA LEU A 193 -20.97 -38.31 -8.02
C LEU A 193 -22.46 -38.51 -8.35
N GLY A 194 -23.21 -37.42 -8.53
CA GLY A 194 -24.62 -37.42 -8.91
C GLY A 194 -24.81 -37.97 -10.31
N SER A 195 -23.98 -37.51 -11.27
CA SER A 195 -23.93 -38.06 -12.63
C SER A 195 -23.57 -39.56 -12.64
N MET A 196 -22.63 -40.01 -11.80
CA MET A 196 -22.31 -41.44 -11.69
C MET A 196 -23.49 -42.26 -11.14
N MET A 197 -24.09 -41.80 -10.04
CA MET A 197 -25.23 -42.48 -9.40
C MET A 197 -26.47 -42.49 -10.30
N GLY A 198 -26.73 -41.41 -11.03
CA GLY A 198 -27.82 -41.31 -12.01
C GLY A 198 -27.69 -42.34 -13.13
N GLY A 199 -26.47 -42.53 -13.67
CA GLY A 199 -26.21 -43.58 -14.66
C GLY A 199 -26.44 -45.00 -14.13
N TYR A 200 -26.04 -45.29 -12.90
CA TYR A 200 -26.28 -46.59 -12.27
C TYR A 200 -27.76 -46.83 -11.92
N LEU A 201 -28.45 -45.81 -11.39
CA LEU A 201 -29.88 -45.86 -11.11
C LEU A 201 -30.69 -46.05 -12.40
N GLN A 202 -30.32 -45.38 -13.49
CA GLN A 202 -30.94 -45.56 -14.80
C GLN A 202 -30.76 -46.98 -15.33
N ALA A 203 -29.55 -47.54 -15.26
CA ALA A 203 -29.29 -48.92 -15.67
C ALA A 203 -30.13 -49.92 -14.84
N ALA A 204 -30.19 -49.76 -13.52
CA ALA A 204 -30.97 -50.62 -12.63
C ALA A 204 -32.50 -50.47 -12.82
N ALA A 205 -33.00 -49.25 -13.06
CA ALA A 205 -34.41 -49.01 -13.35
C ALA A 205 -34.82 -49.66 -14.69
N TYR A 206 -33.94 -49.61 -15.70
CA TYR A 206 -34.18 -50.25 -16.99
C TYR A 206 -34.23 -51.77 -16.90
N THR A 207 -33.37 -52.41 -16.11
CA THR A 207 -33.38 -53.88 -15.95
C THR A 207 -34.51 -54.39 -15.06
N ASN A 208 -34.89 -53.65 -14.01
CA ASN A 208 -35.73 -54.19 -12.93
C ASN A 208 -37.16 -53.62 -12.86
N LEU A 209 -37.42 -52.43 -13.45
CA LEU A 209 -38.71 -51.72 -13.32
C LEU A 209 -39.45 -51.51 -14.65
N ASN A 210 -38.84 -51.88 -15.77
CA ASN A 210 -39.45 -51.69 -17.08
C ASN A 210 -40.66 -52.63 -17.28
N GLY A 211 -41.85 -52.07 -17.53
CA GLY A 211 -43.10 -52.82 -17.67
C GLY A 211 -43.88 -53.03 -16.36
N VAL A 212 -43.29 -52.71 -15.20
CA VAL A 212 -43.98 -52.78 -13.91
C VAL A 212 -45.11 -51.75 -13.86
N ALA A 213 -46.31 -52.18 -13.47
CA ALA A 213 -47.55 -51.40 -13.47
C ALA A 213 -47.92 -50.77 -14.85
N GLY A 214 -47.46 -51.36 -15.96
CA GLY A 214 -47.76 -50.87 -17.31
C GLY A 214 -47.05 -49.56 -17.68
N MET A 215 -46.00 -49.20 -16.95
CA MET A 215 -45.20 -47.99 -17.21
C MET A 215 -43.79 -48.36 -17.69
N ALA A 216 -43.29 -47.62 -18.68
CA ALA A 216 -41.91 -47.74 -19.15
C ALA A 216 -40.91 -47.30 -18.06
N GLY A 217 -39.73 -47.93 -18.01
CA GLY A 217 -38.73 -47.70 -16.96
C GLY A 217 -38.28 -46.25 -16.80
N TRP A 218 -38.33 -45.45 -17.88
CA TRP A 218 -38.02 -44.01 -17.83
C TRP A 218 -39.04 -43.19 -17.01
N ARG A 219 -40.31 -43.61 -16.94
CA ARG A 219 -41.33 -42.94 -16.12
C ARG A 219 -41.14 -43.22 -14.63
N TRP A 220 -40.74 -44.45 -14.30
CA TRP A 220 -40.36 -44.84 -12.95
C TRP A 220 -39.15 -44.04 -12.43
N LEU A 221 -38.18 -43.73 -13.31
CA LEU A 221 -37.04 -42.89 -12.96
C LEU A 221 -37.47 -41.49 -12.47
N PHE A 222 -38.36 -40.80 -13.20
CA PHE A 222 -38.88 -39.49 -12.75
C PHE A 222 -39.70 -39.55 -11.46
N ILE A 223 -40.40 -40.65 -11.20
CA ILE A 223 -41.14 -40.86 -9.94
C ILE A 223 -40.17 -41.07 -8.77
N ILE A 224 -39.12 -41.87 -8.95
CA ILE A 224 -38.10 -42.13 -7.92
C ILE A 224 -37.31 -40.84 -7.62
N ASP A 225 -36.91 -40.11 -8.67
CA ASP A 225 -36.20 -38.83 -8.56
C ASP A 225 -37.03 -37.79 -7.79
N GLY A 226 -38.32 -37.65 -8.11
CA GLY A 226 -39.24 -36.79 -7.36
C GLY A 226 -39.45 -37.22 -5.90
N ILE A 227 -39.54 -38.53 -5.61
CA ILE A 227 -39.71 -39.06 -4.25
C ILE A 227 -38.46 -38.82 -3.39
N ILE A 228 -37.26 -38.85 -3.97
CA ILE A 228 -36.01 -38.55 -3.27
C ILE A 228 -35.85 -37.03 -3.07
N SER A 229 -36.10 -36.23 -4.11
CA SER A 229 -35.83 -34.79 -4.10
C SER A 229 -36.86 -33.98 -3.29
N MET A 230 -38.16 -34.36 -3.30
CA MET A 230 -39.19 -33.59 -2.59
C MET A 230 -39.00 -33.52 -1.06
N PRO A 231 -38.68 -34.62 -0.34
CA PRO A 231 -38.32 -34.55 1.08
C PRO A 231 -37.06 -33.73 1.35
N ILE A 232 -36.08 -33.75 0.43
CA ILE A 232 -34.84 -32.96 0.55
C ILE A 232 -35.15 -31.46 0.39
N ALA A 233 -35.98 -31.09 -0.59
CA ALA A 233 -36.45 -29.72 -0.78
C ALA A 233 -37.22 -29.20 0.43
N LEU A 234 -38.11 -30.02 1.01
CA LEU A 234 -38.85 -29.70 2.24
C LEU A 234 -37.92 -29.55 3.45
N ALA A 235 -36.93 -30.44 3.60
CA ALA A 235 -35.88 -30.32 4.61
C ALA A 235 -35.06 -29.02 4.45
N GLY A 236 -34.88 -28.55 3.20
CA GLY A 236 -34.27 -27.26 2.87
C GLY A 236 -34.82 -26.10 3.68
N TYR A 237 -36.14 -25.98 3.88
CA TYR A 237 -36.74 -24.89 4.67
C TYR A 237 -36.29 -24.87 6.15
N PHE A 238 -35.92 -26.02 6.71
CA PHE A 238 -35.50 -26.18 8.11
C PHE A 238 -33.99 -26.10 8.30
N PHE A 239 -33.19 -26.58 7.34
CA PHE A 239 -31.74 -26.61 7.43
C PHE A 239 -31.05 -25.42 6.77
N PHE A 240 -31.58 -24.90 5.66
CA PHE A 240 -30.89 -23.93 4.82
C PHE A 240 -30.73 -22.57 5.52
N PRO A 241 -29.50 -22.07 5.73
CA PRO A 241 -29.27 -20.89 6.57
C PRO A 241 -29.54 -19.55 5.85
N GLY A 242 -29.67 -19.53 4.53
CA GLY A 242 -29.71 -18.29 3.74
C GLY A 242 -28.36 -17.57 3.76
N LEU A 243 -28.36 -16.24 3.80
CA LEU A 243 -27.14 -15.43 4.00
C LEU A 243 -26.86 -15.24 5.50
N PRO A 244 -25.64 -14.87 5.93
CA PRO A 244 -25.37 -14.59 7.36
C PRO A 244 -26.27 -13.51 7.97
N ASN A 245 -26.78 -12.59 7.13
CA ASN A 245 -27.68 -11.51 7.50
C ASN A 245 -29.18 -11.89 7.36
N SER A 246 -29.49 -13.15 7.01
CA SER A 246 -30.85 -13.67 6.94
C SER A 246 -31.45 -13.93 8.33
N PRO A 247 -32.79 -13.99 8.46
CA PRO A 247 -33.45 -14.33 9.73
C PRO A 247 -33.04 -15.73 10.23
N LYS A 248 -32.65 -15.77 11.50
CA LYS A 248 -32.12 -16.92 12.26
C LYS A 248 -32.83 -18.25 11.98
N VAL A 249 -32.04 -19.32 11.87
CA VAL A 249 -32.53 -20.70 11.75
C VAL A 249 -32.52 -21.37 13.13
N TRP A 250 -33.49 -22.25 13.37
CA TRP A 250 -33.76 -22.84 14.69
C TRP A 250 -32.56 -23.55 15.33
N TRP A 251 -31.64 -24.11 14.53
CA TRP A 251 -30.45 -24.84 14.97
C TRP A 251 -29.22 -23.95 15.25
N LEU A 252 -29.24 -22.66 14.86
CA LEU A 252 -28.11 -21.74 14.97
C LEU A 252 -28.35 -20.75 16.12
N LYS A 253 -27.41 -20.67 17.07
CA LYS A 253 -27.48 -19.69 18.17
C LYS A 253 -27.14 -18.29 17.68
N GLU A 254 -27.69 -17.26 18.33
CA GLU A 254 -27.37 -15.86 17.99
C GLU A 254 -25.89 -15.52 18.17
N ARG A 255 -25.20 -16.13 19.16
CA ARG A 255 -23.74 -16.02 19.31
C ARG A 255 -23.00 -16.62 18.10
N GLU A 256 -23.42 -17.79 17.61
CA GLU A 256 -22.84 -18.43 16.42
C GLU A 256 -23.10 -17.60 15.14
N GLN A 257 -24.30 -17.03 14.99
CA GLN A 257 -24.64 -16.17 13.83
C GLN A 257 -23.88 -14.84 13.85
N LYS A 258 -23.78 -14.17 15.01
CA LYS A 258 -22.95 -12.96 15.17
C LYS A 258 -21.46 -13.27 14.93
N LEU A 259 -20.96 -14.41 15.40
CA LEU A 259 -19.59 -14.86 15.13
C LEU A 259 -19.35 -15.03 13.62
N ALA A 260 -20.28 -15.64 12.88
CA ALA A 260 -20.18 -15.76 11.42
C ALA A 260 -20.15 -14.38 10.72
N GLN A 261 -21.02 -13.45 11.13
CA GLN A 261 -21.03 -12.07 10.61
C GLN A 261 -19.71 -11.33 10.90
N LEU A 262 -19.17 -11.46 12.11
CA LEU A 262 -17.87 -10.89 12.50
C LEU A 262 -16.70 -11.51 11.73
N ARG A 263 -16.70 -12.84 11.53
CA ARG A 263 -15.67 -13.55 10.72
C ARG A 263 -15.61 -13.03 9.28
N MET A 264 -16.75 -12.65 8.70
CA MET A 264 -16.87 -12.08 7.35
C MET A 264 -16.50 -10.59 7.29
N LYS A 265 -16.90 -9.79 8.30
CA LYS A 265 -16.48 -8.38 8.39
C LYS A 265 -14.96 -8.23 8.52
N HIS A 266 -14.32 -9.11 9.30
CA HIS A 266 -12.86 -9.16 9.43
C HIS A 266 -12.14 -9.60 8.13
N ASP A 267 -12.80 -10.33 7.21
CA ASP A 267 -12.23 -10.70 5.89
C ASP A 267 -12.43 -9.59 4.83
N GLY A 268 -12.89 -8.40 5.25
CA GLY A 268 -13.08 -7.20 4.41
C GLY A 268 -14.39 -7.17 3.61
N VAL A 269 -15.30 -8.12 3.82
CA VAL A 269 -16.54 -8.25 3.03
C VAL A 269 -17.54 -7.15 3.40
N LYS A 270 -17.77 -6.19 2.49
CA LYS A 270 -18.68 -5.04 2.71
C LYS A 270 -20.16 -5.41 2.56
N GLU A 271 -21.02 -4.78 3.37
CA GLU A 271 -22.46 -5.01 3.34
C GLU A 271 -23.11 -4.56 2.02
N SER A 272 -24.20 -5.25 1.62
CA SER A 272 -24.93 -4.95 0.38
C SER A 272 -25.53 -3.55 0.41
N ARG A 273 -25.39 -2.81 -0.70
CA ARG A 273 -26.02 -1.49 -0.88
C ARG A 273 -27.41 -1.65 -1.52
N LYS A 274 -27.88 -0.64 -2.26
CA LYS A 274 -29.12 -0.67 -3.04
C LYS A 274 -28.81 -0.75 -4.53
N ILE A 275 -29.23 -1.85 -5.16
CA ILE A 275 -29.20 -2.05 -6.61
C ILE A 275 -29.82 -0.85 -7.35
N GLY A 276 -29.09 -0.32 -8.34
CA GLY A 276 -29.57 0.74 -9.22
C GLY A 276 -28.68 0.94 -10.44
N LYS A 277 -29.06 1.84 -11.36
CA LYS A 277 -28.32 2.11 -12.62
C LYS A 277 -26.83 2.45 -12.41
N ARG A 278 -26.47 3.01 -11.25
CA ARG A 278 -25.08 3.29 -10.85
C ARG A 278 -24.24 2.01 -10.65
N MET A 279 -24.84 0.91 -10.15
CA MET A 279 -24.17 -0.39 -9.99
C MET A 279 -23.80 -0.98 -11.35
N LEU A 280 -24.76 -1.04 -12.30
CA LEU A 280 -24.49 -1.53 -13.65
C LEU A 280 -23.39 -0.71 -14.35
N LYS A 281 -23.43 0.63 -14.27
CA LYS A 281 -22.35 1.48 -14.80
C LYS A 281 -21.00 1.13 -14.18
N ARG A 282 -20.93 0.90 -12.86
CA ARG A 282 -19.71 0.46 -12.16
C ARG A 282 -19.21 -0.88 -12.69
N VAL A 283 -20.06 -1.91 -12.78
CA VAL A 283 -19.70 -3.24 -13.28
C VAL A 283 -19.07 -3.17 -14.68
N PHE A 284 -19.74 -2.55 -15.64
CA PHE A 284 -19.26 -2.44 -17.03
C PHE A 284 -18.06 -1.49 -17.21
N THR A 285 -17.66 -0.73 -16.19
CA THR A 285 -16.43 0.09 -16.22
C THR A 285 -15.21 -0.66 -15.67
N HIS A 286 -15.40 -1.75 -14.92
CA HIS A 286 -14.28 -2.47 -14.29
C HIS A 286 -13.81 -3.66 -15.13
N TRP A 287 -12.48 -3.83 -15.21
CA TRP A 287 -11.85 -4.93 -15.96
C TRP A 287 -12.24 -6.32 -15.42
N HIS A 288 -12.54 -6.43 -14.12
CA HIS A 288 -12.93 -7.66 -13.43
C HIS A 288 -14.03 -8.43 -14.17
N PHE A 289 -15.08 -7.72 -14.62
CA PHE A 289 -16.24 -8.31 -15.30
C PHE A 289 -15.82 -8.99 -16.61
N TYR A 290 -15.09 -8.28 -17.47
CA TYR A 290 -14.70 -8.77 -18.78
C TYR A 290 -13.75 -9.97 -18.70
N ILE A 291 -12.76 -9.94 -17.82
CA ILE A 291 -11.82 -11.05 -17.66
C ILE A 291 -12.51 -12.27 -17.02
N ALA A 292 -13.35 -12.09 -15.99
CA ALA A 292 -14.08 -13.18 -15.37
C ALA A 292 -15.03 -13.89 -16.35
N VAL A 293 -15.84 -13.13 -17.09
CA VAL A 293 -16.78 -13.67 -18.09
C VAL A 293 -16.03 -14.31 -19.25
N ALA A 294 -15.02 -13.66 -19.84
CA ALA A 294 -14.28 -14.23 -20.97
C ALA A 294 -13.52 -15.52 -20.60
N THR A 295 -12.90 -15.57 -19.42
CA THR A 295 -12.22 -16.77 -18.92
C THR A 295 -13.21 -17.92 -18.74
N TYR A 296 -14.37 -17.65 -18.12
CA TYR A 296 -15.40 -18.67 -17.91
C TYR A 296 -16.04 -19.16 -19.21
N VAL A 297 -16.34 -18.27 -20.16
CA VAL A 297 -16.88 -18.64 -21.49
C VAL A 297 -15.93 -19.57 -22.24
N CYS A 298 -14.64 -19.22 -22.28
CA CYS A 298 -13.62 -20.04 -22.93
C CYS A 298 -13.54 -21.42 -22.27
N PHE A 299 -13.46 -21.47 -20.92
CA PHE A 299 -13.46 -22.72 -20.16
C PHE A 299 -14.73 -23.56 -20.38
N GLN A 300 -15.93 -22.95 -20.30
CA GLN A 300 -17.21 -23.68 -20.38
C GLN A 300 -17.32 -24.42 -21.71
N CYS A 301 -16.89 -23.81 -22.82
CA CYS A 301 -16.81 -24.49 -24.12
C CYS A 301 -15.83 -25.69 -24.10
N THR A 302 -14.70 -25.59 -23.40
CA THR A 302 -13.72 -26.69 -23.32
C THR A 302 -14.26 -27.96 -22.64
N SER A 303 -15.20 -27.81 -21.71
CA SER A 303 -15.81 -28.91 -20.94
C SER A 303 -16.63 -29.90 -21.79
N TYR A 304 -17.00 -29.54 -23.03
CA TYR A 304 -17.80 -30.42 -23.88
C TYR A 304 -17.03 -31.69 -24.34
N ALA A 305 -15.71 -31.60 -24.46
CA ALA A 305 -14.87 -32.73 -24.90
C ALA A 305 -14.89 -33.92 -23.92
N THR A 306 -15.10 -33.64 -22.63
CA THR A 306 -15.12 -34.62 -21.53
C THR A 306 -16.20 -35.69 -21.71
N GLY A 307 -17.34 -35.34 -22.32
CA GLY A 307 -18.45 -36.26 -22.58
C GLY A 307 -18.31 -37.14 -23.85
N GLN A 308 -17.30 -36.92 -24.68
CA GLN A 308 -17.22 -37.54 -26.02
C GLN A 308 -16.70 -38.99 -26.01
N MET A 309 -16.17 -39.47 -24.89
CA MET A 309 -15.63 -40.83 -24.74
C MET A 309 -16.65 -41.92 -25.09
N ALA A 310 -17.92 -41.73 -24.73
CA ALA A 310 -18.99 -42.71 -25.02
C ALA A 310 -19.24 -42.88 -26.53
N LEU A 311 -19.14 -41.80 -27.32
CA LEU A 311 -19.31 -41.83 -28.77
C LEU A 311 -18.10 -42.47 -29.47
N TRP A 312 -16.88 -42.25 -28.94
CA TRP A 312 -15.68 -42.95 -29.41
C TRP A 312 -15.76 -44.46 -29.14
N LEU A 313 -16.12 -44.86 -27.91
CA LEU A 313 -16.29 -46.29 -27.55
C LEU A 313 -17.37 -46.99 -28.39
N LYS A 314 -18.46 -46.28 -28.72
CA LYS A 314 -19.49 -46.81 -29.61
C LYS A 314 -18.95 -47.06 -31.03
N HIS A 315 -18.16 -46.15 -31.58
CA HIS A 315 -17.55 -46.32 -32.90
C HIS A 315 -16.51 -47.46 -32.93
N GLU A 316 -15.71 -47.58 -31.87
CA GLU A 316 -14.82 -48.74 -31.64
C GLU A 316 -15.60 -50.06 -31.63
N ALA A 317 -16.74 -50.12 -30.93
CA ALA A 317 -17.59 -51.30 -30.89
C ALA A 317 -18.23 -51.63 -32.26
N GLU A 318 -18.61 -50.61 -33.05
CA GLU A 318 -19.12 -50.77 -34.41
C GLU A 318 -18.04 -51.28 -35.40
N LEU A 319 -16.77 -50.93 -35.20
CA LEU A 319 -15.64 -51.36 -36.03
C LEU A 319 -15.04 -52.71 -35.65
N HIS A 320 -14.97 -53.01 -34.35
CA HIS A 320 -14.18 -54.13 -33.81
C HIS A 320 -14.99 -55.12 -32.96
N GLY A 321 -16.26 -54.84 -32.66
CA GLY A 321 -17.14 -55.74 -31.88
C GLY A 321 -16.72 -55.94 -30.42
N THR A 322 -15.84 -55.07 -29.90
CA THR A 322 -15.06 -55.27 -28.67
C THR A 322 -15.79 -54.94 -27.37
N TRP A 323 -16.82 -54.09 -27.39
CA TRP A 323 -17.44 -53.53 -26.18
C TRP A 323 -18.96 -53.74 -26.13
N THR A 324 -19.48 -54.13 -24.97
CA THR A 324 -20.93 -54.26 -24.74
C THR A 324 -21.60 -52.91 -24.46
N VAL A 325 -22.92 -52.83 -24.67
CA VAL A 325 -23.72 -51.62 -24.36
C VAL A 325 -23.58 -51.20 -22.89
N GLN A 326 -23.41 -52.18 -21.98
CA GLN A 326 -23.14 -51.93 -20.57
C GLN A 326 -21.74 -51.33 -20.38
N GLN A 327 -20.71 -51.87 -21.02
CA GLN A 327 -19.34 -51.33 -20.94
C GLN A 327 -19.23 -49.92 -21.52
N ILE A 328 -19.91 -49.63 -22.64
CA ILE A 328 -19.94 -48.29 -23.26
C ILE A 328 -20.53 -47.23 -22.31
N ASN A 329 -21.47 -47.61 -21.44
CA ASN A 329 -22.05 -46.70 -20.43
C ASN A 329 -21.24 -46.65 -19.12
N ILE A 330 -20.54 -47.73 -18.75
CA ILE A 330 -19.78 -47.82 -17.49
C ILE A 330 -18.37 -47.24 -17.63
N LEU A 331 -17.63 -47.50 -18.72
CA LEU A 331 -16.25 -47.05 -18.88
C LEU A 331 -16.08 -45.52 -18.79
N PRO A 332 -16.98 -44.67 -19.36
CA PRO A 332 -16.91 -43.22 -19.18
C PRO A 332 -17.04 -42.74 -17.73
N THR A 333 -17.57 -43.54 -16.79
CA THR A 333 -17.64 -43.12 -15.37
C THR A 333 -16.25 -43.03 -14.73
N GLY A 334 -15.21 -43.64 -15.34
CA GLY A 334 -13.81 -43.43 -14.96
C GLY A 334 -13.35 -41.97 -15.11
N VAL A 335 -13.92 -41.21 -16.07
CA VAL A 335 -13.64 -39.77 -16.22
C VAL A 335 -14.19 -38.99 -15.02
N GLN A 336 -15.39 -39.35 -14.54
CA GLN A 336 -15.98 -38.77 -13.34
C GLN A 336 -15.20 -39.17 -12.07
N GLY A 337 -14.69 -40.41 -12.01
CA GLY A 337 -13.79 -40.85 -10.94
C GLY A 337 -12.51 -40.01 -10.84
N VAL A 338 -11.85 -39.73 -11.98
CA VAL A 338 -10.71 -38.80 -12.01
C VAL A 338 -11.14 -37.38 -11.61
N ALA A 339 -12.27 -36.88 -12.15
CA ALA A 339 -12.80 -35.55 -11.83
C ALA A 339 -13.03 -35.33 -10.31
N ILE A 340 -13.49 -36.36 -9.59
CA ILE A 340 -13.65 -36.32 -8.13
C ILE A 340 -12.29 -36.18 -7.43
N VAL A 341 -11.30 -37.02 -7.80
CA VAL A 341 -9.96 -36.99 -7.21
C VAL A 341 -9.25 -35.67 -7.51
N THR A 342 -9.32 -35.17 -8.74
CA THR A 342 -8.71 -33.90 -9.15
C THR A 342 -9.43 -32.71 -8.53
N GLY A 343 -10.76 -32.77 -8.37
CA GLY A 343 -11.56 -31.78 -7.67
C GLY A 343 -11.10 -31.60 -6.22
N ILE A 344 -10.91 -32.68 -5.47
CA ILE A 344 -10.33 -32.65 -4.12
C ILE A 344 -8.90 -32.10 -4.16
N LEU A 345 -8.03 -32.72 -4.97
CA LEU A 345 -6.60 -32.48 -4.92
C LEU A 345 -6.25 -31.03 -5.32
N ALA A 346 -6.76 -30.55 -6.45
CA ALA A 346 -6.43 -29.21 -6.95
C ALA A 346 -6.98 -28.11 -6.05
N THR A 347 -8.18 -28.25 -5.48
CA THR A 347 -8.76 -27.22 -4.60
C THR A 347 -8.05 -27.15 -3.25
N ASN A 348 -7.58 -28.27 -2.69
CA ASN A 348 -6.73 -28.25 -1.49
C ASN A 348 -5.32 -27.72 -1.80
N LEU A 349 -4.75 -28.02 -2.98
CA LEU A 349 -3.44 -27.47 -3.40
C LEU A 349 -3.47 -25.95 -3.54
N CYS A 350 -4.59 -25.35 -3.99
CA CYS A 350 -4.77 -23.89 -4.05
C CYS A 350 -4.70 -23.18 -2.69
N MET A 351 -4.83 -23.89 -1.56
CA MET A 351 -4.67 -23.30 -0.22
C MET A 351 -3.20 -23.17 0.19
N ILE A 352 -2.33 -24.02 -0.36
CA ILE A 352 -0.91 -24.15 0.00
C ILE A 352 -0.02 -23.44 -1.03
N TYR A 353 -0.29 -23.69 -2.31
CA TYR A 353 0.46 -23.16 -3.44
C TYR A 353 -0.27 -21.96 -4.06
N PRO A 354 0.46 -21.00 -4.66
CA PRO A 354 -0.18 -19.85 -5.29
C PRO A 354 -1.07 -20.29 -6.47
N LEU A 355 -2.27 -19.71 -6.57
CA LEU A 355 -3.31 -20.10 -7.53
C LEU A 355 -2.80 -20.22 -8.97
N TRP A 356 -1.91 -19.32 -9.40
CA TRP A 356 -1.35 -19.31 -10.75
C TRP A 356 -0.59 -20.60 -11.08
N ALA A 357 0.10 -21.20 -10.10
CA ALA A 357 0.89 -22.41 -10.31
C ALA A 357 0.00 -23.64 -10.47
N VAL A 358 -1.01 -23.79 -9.60
CA VAL A 358 -1.99 -24.90 -9.70
C VAL A 358 -2.78 -24.80 -11.01
N PHE A 359 -3.23 -23.59 -11.38
CA PHE A 359 -3.98 -23.36 -12.60
C PHE A 359 -3.14 -23.59 -13.87
N ALA A 360 -1.85 -23.23 -13.86
CA ALA A 360 -0.93 -23.51 -14.96
C ALA A 360 -0.71 -25.02 -15.15
N VAL A 361 -0.59 -25.81 -14.06
CA VAL A 361 -0.48 -27.28 -14.13
C VAL A 361 -1.75 -27.89 -14.74
N VAL A 362 -2.94 -27.50 -14.26
CA VAL A 362 -4.23 -27.96 -14.80
C VAL A 362 -4.36 -27.62 -16.29
N THR A 363 -4.04 -26.39 -16.68
CA THR A 363 -4.08 -25.93 -18.08
C THR A 363 -3.11 -26.73 -18.96
N THR A 364 -1.91 -27.04 -18.46
CA THR A 364 -0.89 -27.82 -19.18
C THR A 364 -1.34 -29.27 -19.41
N VAL A 365 -1.94 -29.92 -18.40
CA VAL A 365 -2.51 -31.28 -18.52
C VAL A 365 -3.64 -31.30 -19.56
N LEU A 366 -4.55 -30.33 -19.51
CA LEU A 366 -5.65 -30.22 -20.46
C LEU A 366 -5.17 -29.89 -21.89
N LEU A 367 -4.12 -29.11 -22.04
CA LEU A 367 -3.49 -28.82 -23.32
C LEU A 367 -2.87 -30.09 -23.93
N PHE A 368 -2.11 -30.85 -23.14
CA PHE A 368 -1.55 -32.15 -23.55
C PHE A 368 -2.65 -33.12 -24.02
N CYS A 369 -3.76 -33.20 -23.28
CA CYS A 369 -4.89 -34.06 -23.64
C CYS A 369 -5.51 -33.69 -25.00
N ASN A 370 -5.79 -32.40 -25.22
CA ASN A 370 -6.38 -31.95 -26.49
C ASN A 370 -5.44 -32.11 -27.69
N ILE A 371 -4.13 -31.90 -27.51
CA ILE A 371 -3.13 -32.15 -28.55
C ILE A 371 -3.05 -33.65 -28.91
N CYS A 372 -3.10 -34.55 -27.94
CA CYS A 372 -3.11 -35.99 -28.20
C CYS A 372 -4.35 -36.42 -29.02
N LEU A 373 -5.55 -35.94 -28.65
CA LEU A 373 -6.78 -36.23 -29.39
C LEU A 373 -6.82 -35.58 -30.79
N LEU A 374 -6.12 -34.46 -30.99
CA LEU A 374 -5.96 -33.84 -32.31
C LEU A 374 -5.08 -34.67 -33.25
N ILE A 375 -4.02 -35.29 -32.74
CA ILE A 375 -3.14 -36.20 -33.50
C ILE A 375 -3.88 -37.49 -33.87
N TRP A 376 -4.77 -37.98 -32.99
CA TRP A 376 -5.63 -39.18 -33.11
C TRP A 376 -4.92 -40.53 -33.26
N ASN A 377 -3.79 -40.61 -33.96
CA ASN A 377 -3.05 -41.85 -34.16
C ASN A 377 -2.15 -42.17 -32.96
N ILE A 378 -2.78 -42.53 -31.84
CA ILE A 378 -2.14 -42.85 -30.55
C ILE A 378 -2.55 -44.24 -30.06
N PRO A 379 -1.72 -44.96 -29.27
CA PRO A 379 -2.05 -46.30 -28.79
C PRO A 379 -3.31 -46.32 -27.92
N LEU A 380 -4.03 -47.44 -27.88
CA LEU A 380 -5.31 -47.58 -27.18
C LEU A 380 -5.24 -47.18 -25.70
N GLY A 381 -4.17 -47.56 -25.00
CA GLY A 381 -3.95 -47.15 -23.60
C GLY A 381 -3.79 -45.64 -23.42
N LEU A 382 -3.23 -44.93 -24.41
CA LEU A 382 -3.09 -43.47 -24.36
C LEU A 382 -4.42 -42.77 -24.68
N HIS A 383 -5.27 -43.33 -25.55
CA HIS A 383 -6.65 -42.85 -25.71
C HIS A 383 -7.43 -42.88 -24.38
N PHE A 384 -7.42 -44.02 -23.67
CA PHE A 384 -8.07 -44.13 -22.37
C PHE A 384 -7.47 -43.17 -21.34
N ALA A 385 -6.14 -43.10 -21.23
CA ALA A 385 -5.47 -42.19 -20.31
C ALA A 385 -5.84 -40.71 -20.57
N VAL A 386 -5.85 -40.29 -21.84
CA VAL A 386 -6.18 -38.91 -22.22
C VAL A 386 -7.65 -38.58 -21.97
N TYR A 387 -8.59 -39.49 -22.30
CA TYR A 387 -10.01 -39.26 -21.98
C TYR A 387 -10.28 -39.20 -20.46
N TYR A 388 -9.61 -40.02 -19.65
CA TYR A 388 -9.70 -39.93 -18.19
C TYR A 388 -9.06 -38.65 -17.64
N LEU A 389 -7.92 -38.22 -18.19
CA LEU A 389 -7.27 -36.95 -17.80
C LEU A 389 -8.07 -35.70 -18.20
N LEU A 390 -8.99 -35.76 -19.16
CA LEU A 390 -9.96 -34.68 -19.38
C LEU A 390 -10.85 -34.41 -18.16
N GLY A 391 -10.96 -35.35 -17.20
CA GLY A 391 -11.61 -35.11 -15.90
C GLY A 391 -11.02 -33.93 -15.11
N PHE A 392 -9.79 -33.50 -15.42
CA PHE A 392 -9.20 -32.26 -14.87
C PHE A 392 -10.02 -31.00 -15.20
N THR A 393 -10.91 -30.98 -16.22
CA THR A 393 -11.80 -29.84 -16.45
C THR A 393 -12.68 -29.52 -15.24
N SER A 394 -13.06 -30.55 -14.46
CA SER A 394 -13.96 -30.41 -13.32
C SER A 394 -13.36 -29.63 -12.14
N CYS A 395 -12.03 -29.48 -12.03
CA CYS A 395 -11.44 -28.64 -10.99
C CYS A 395 -11.35 -27.15 -11.34
N VAL A 396 -11.59 -26.75 -12.61
CA VAL A 396 -11.47 -25.35 -13.03
C VAL A 396 -12.60 -24.49 -12.45
N THR A 397 -13.86 -24.95 -12.52
CA THR A 397 -15.02 -24.25 -11.94
C THR A 397 -14.84 -23.92 -10.44
N PRO A 398 -14.54 -24.89 -9.55
CA PRO A 398 -14.34 -24.62 -8.12
C PRO A 398 -13.04 -23.87 -7.79
N ILE A 399 -12.18 -23.56 -8.76
CA ILE A 399 -11.05 -22.62 -8.59
C ILE A 399 -11.44 -21.22 -9.07
N LEU A 400 -12.09 -21.10 -10.25
CA LEU A 400 -12.40 -19.81 -10.86
C LEU A 400 -13.50 -19.05 -10.08
N PHE A 401 -14.54 -19.73 -9.60
CA PHE A 401 -15.61 -19.08 -8.82
C PHE A 401 -15.08 -18.45 -7.52
N PRO A 402 -14.36 -19.18 -6.63
CA PRO A 402 -13.73 -18.57 -5.46
C PRO A 402 -12.74 -17.46 -5.81
N TRP A 403 -11.95 -17.61 -6.89
CA TRP A 403 -11.04 -16.55 -7.34
C TRP A 403 -11.78 -15.26 -7.73
N VAL A 404 -12.84 -15.33 -8.54
CA VAL A 404 -13.66 -14.14 -8.87
C VAL A 404 -14.31 -13.54 -7.63
N ASN A 405 -14.78 -14.37 -6.69
CA ASN A 405 -15.32 -13.89 -5.42
C ASN A 405 -14.28 -13.13 -4.57
N ILE A 406 -13.01 -13.54 -4.57
CA ILE A 406 -11.90 -12.84 -3.90
C ILE A 406 -11.58 -11.52 -4.61
N VAL A 407 -11.47 -11.54 -5.94
CA VAL A 407 -11.21 -10.34 -6.76
C VAL A 407 -12.32 -9.28 -6.58
N MET A 408 -13.57 -9.72 -6.38
CA MET A 408 -14.75 -8.86 -6.24
C MET A 408 -15.26 -8.70 -4.79
N ARG A 409 -14.44 -9.01 -3.77
CA ARG A 409 -14.83 -8.97 -2.35
C ARG A 409 -15.41 -7.62 -1.87
N ASP A 410 -15.00 -6.53 -2.51
CA ASP A 410 -15.37 -5.16 -2.12
C ASP A 410 -16.82 -4.78 -2.47
N ASP A 411 -17.49 -5.55 -3.33
CA ASP A 411 -18.78 -5.20 -3.92
C ASP A 411 -19.68 -6.43 -4.16
N ASN A 412 -20.42 -6.82 -3.12
CA ASN A 412 -21.30 -7.99 -3.14
C ASN A 412 -22.40 -7.95 -4.22
N GLU A 413 -22.86 -6.77 -4.67
CA GLU A 413 -23.86 -6.65 -5.75
C GLU A 413 -23.23 -6.86 -7.13
N ALA A 414 -22.05 -6.28 -7.38
CA ALA A 414 -21.30 -6.56 -8.61
C ALA A 414 -20.84 -8.01 -8.67
N LYS A 415 -20.48 -8.61 -7.51
CA LYS A 415 -20.15 -10.02 -7.37
C LYS A 415 -21.31 -10.91 -7.81
N SER A 416 -22.51 -10.75 -7.24
CA SER A 416 -23.67 -11.58 -7.62
C SER A 416 -24.07 -11.44 -9.09
N PHE A 417 -24.04 -10.20 -9.63
CA PHE A 417 -24.32 -9.95 -11.04
C PHE A 417 -23.27 -10.56 -11.97
N THR A 418 -21.98 -10.44 -11.64
CA THR A 418 -20.88 -10.98 -12.47
C THR A 418 -20.86 -12.50 -12.45
N THR A 419 -21.07 -13.13 -11.29
CA THR A 419 -21.17 -14.58 -11.16
C THR A 419 -22.35 -15.15 -11.96
N GLY A 420 -23.51 -14.48 -11.92
CA GLY A 420 -24.64 -14.83 -12.79
C GLY A 420 -24.30 -14.65 -14.28
N ALA A 421 -23.73 -13.51 -14.66
CA ALA A 421 -23.36 -13.21 -16.05
C ALA A 421 -22.31 -14.17 -16.62
N MET A 422 -21.34 -14.63 -15.81
CA MET A 422 -20.39 -15.69 -16.19
C MET A 422 -21.15 -16.93 -16.66
N MET A 423 -22.07 -17.45 -15.85
CA MET A 423 -22.88 -18.62 -16.23
C MET A 423 -23.81 -18.32 -17.40
N THR A 424 -24.53 -17.19 -17.42
CA THR A 424 -25.46 -16.86 -18.52
C THR A 424 -24.76 -16.81 -19.88
N VAL A 425 -23.63 -16.12 -19.96
CA VAL A 425 -22.86 -16.00 -21.22
C VAL A 425 -22.15 -17.33 -21.52
N GLY A 426 -21.64 -18.05 -20.50
CA GLY A 426 -21.08 -19.39 -20.66
C GLY A 426 -22.07 -20.36 -21.30
N TRP A 427 -23.30 -20.44 -20.78
CA TRP A 427 -24.37 -21.27 -21.32
C TRP A 427 -24.89 -20.79 -22.69
N ALA A 428 -24.86 -19.48 -22.97
CA ALA A 428 -25.18 -18.94 -24.28
C ALA A 428 -24.21 -19.47 -25.36
N PHE A 429 -22.90 -19.39 -25.11
CA PHE A 429 -21.88 -19.92 -26.01
C PHE A 429 -21.92 -21.47 -26.08
N PHE A 430 -22.08 -22.13 -24.94
CA PHE A 430 -22.20 -23.59 -24.85
C PHE A 430 -23.43 -24.15 -25.59
N SER A 431 -24.50 -23.36 -25.79
CA SER A 431 -25.70 -23.85 -26.48
C SER A 431 -25.51 -24.03 -27.99
N PHE A 432 -24.61 -23.29 -28.63
CA PHE A 432 -24.29 -23.46 -30.07
C PHE A 432 -22.93 -24.11 -30.33
N TYR A 433 -22.00 -24.08 -29.37
CA TYR A 433 -20.65 -24.63 -29.52
C TYR A 433 -20.61 -26.13 -29.91
N PRO A 434 -21.40 -27.05 -29.32
CA PRO A 434 -21.45 -28.45 -29.74
C PRO A 434 -21.85 -28.61 -31.22
N ILE A 435 -22.82 -27.83 -31.67
CA ILE A 435 -23.38 -27.91 -33.04
C ILE A 435 -22.34 -27.50 -34.08
N THR A 436 -21.47 -26.54 -33.75
CA THR A 436 -20.48 -25.97 -34.68
C THR A 436 -19.10 -26.61 -34.57
N ALA A 437 -18.64 -26.94 -33.36
CA ALA A 437 -17.29 -27.46 -33.12
C ALA A 437 -17.23 -29.00 -33.07
N PHE A 438 -18.29 -29.67 -32.60
CA PHE A 438 -18.34 -31.13 -32.45
C PHE A 438 -19.57 -31.74 -33.15
N PRO A 439 -19.76 -31.51 -34.46
CA PRO A 439 -20.89 -32.09 -35.20
C PRO A 439 -20.83 -33.63 -35.13
N VAL A 440 -21.97 -34.25 -34.87
CA VAL A 440 -22.11 -35.72 -34.73
C VAL A 440 -21.66 -36.46 -36.00
N LEU A 441 -21.74 -35.82 -37.16
CA LEU A 441 -21.28 -36.34 -38.46
C LEU A 441 -19.75 -36.48 -38.58
N GLU A 442 -18.97 -35.74 -37.77
CA GLU A 442 -17.50 -35.85 -37.73
C GLU A 442 -17.01 -36.80 -36.63
N ALA A 443 -17.94 -37.48 -35.92
CA ALA A 443 -17.59 -38.43 -34.88
C ALA A 443 -16.87 -39.67 -35.44
N PRO A 444 -15.83 -40.20 -34.76
CA PRO A 444 -15.23 -39.68 -33.52
C PRO A 444 -14.03 -38.74 -33.76
N ARG A 445 -13.66 -38.45 -35.03
CA ARG A 445 -12.47 -37.68 -35.41
C ARG A 445 -12.75 -36.17 -35.55
N TRP A 446 -13.17 -35.53 -34.47
CA TRP A 446 -13.48 -34.09 -34.41
C TRP A 446 -12.25 -33.18 -34.51
N LYS A 447 -11.50 -33.22 -35.63
CA LYS A 447 -10.30 -32.40 -35.84
C LYS A 447 -10.56 -30.89 -35.65
N LYS A 448 -11.71 -30.40 -36.13
CA LYS A 448 -12.13 -29.00 -35.93
C LYS A 448 -12.36 -28.71 -34.44
N GLY A 449 -13.15 -29.55 -33.77
CA GLY A 449 -13.47 -29.45 -32.35
C GLY A 449 -12.22 -29.42 -31.46
N PHE A 450 -11.30 -30.37 -31.62
CA PHE A 450 -10.06 -30.41 -30.84
C PHE A 450 -9.10 -29.25 -31.17
N THR A 451 -9.07 -28.75 -32.41
CA THR A 451 -8.29 -27.55 -32.76
C THR A 451 -8.84 -26.31 -32.03
N VAL A 452 -10.16 -26.07 -32.11
CA VAL A 452 -10.81 -24.96 -31.41
C VAL A 452 -10.65 -25.10 -29.90
N ASN A 453 -10.80 -26.31 -29.35
CA ASN A 453 -10.63 -26.57 -27.93
C ASN A 453 -9.20 -26.26 -27.44
N THR A 454 -8.18 -26.68 -28.21
CA THR A 454 -6.76 -26.37 -27.91
C THR A 454 -6.52 -24.86 -27.83
N ILE A 455 -7.09 -24.08 -28.76
CA ILE A 455 -6.99 -22.61 -28.75
C ILE A 455 -7.72 -22.03 -27.53
N LEU A 456 -8.93 -22.51 -27.21
CA LEU A 456 -9.70 -22.05 -26.05
C LEU A 456 -9.00 -22.35 -24.71
N VAL A 457 -8.28 -23.48 -24.61
CA VAL A 457 -7.42 -23.81 -23.44
C VAL A 457 -6.31 -22.77 -23.26
N ILE A 458 -5.62 -22.40 -24.33
CA ILE A 458 -4.59 -21.35 -24.30
C ILE A 458 -5.22 -20.01 -23.91
N CYS A 459 -6.35 -19.65 -24.53
CA CYS A 459 -7.05 -18.39 -24.25
C CYS A 459 -7.48 -18.24 -22.78
N TYR A 460 -8.16 -19.23 -22.18
CA TYR A 460 -8.55 -19.11 -20.77
C TYR A 460 -7.33 -19.12 -19.84
N GLY A 461 -6.29 -19.90 -20.16
CA GLY A 461 -5.03 -19.91 -19.42
C GLY A 461 -4.36 -18.53 -19.39
N THR A 462 -4.24 -17.88 -20.55
CA THR A 462 -3.69 -16.53 -20.67
C THR A 462 -4.58 -15.49 -19.97
N LEU A 463 -5.90 -15.53 -20.15
CA LEU A 463 -6.83 -14.59 -19.51
C LEU A 463 -6.78 -14.68 -17.98
N PHE A 464 -6.70 -15.89 -17.42
CA PHE A 464 -6.53 -16.09 -15.99
C PHE A 464 -5.21 -15.48 -15.48
N MET A 465 -4.09 -15.71 -16.17
CA MET A 465 -2.79 -15.14 -15.79
C MET A 465 -2.78 -13.60 -15.86
N VAL A 466 -3.40 -13.00 -16.87
CA VAL A 466 -3.59 -11.53 -16.96
C VAL A 466 -4.47 -11.02 -15.81
N GLY A 467 -5.55 -11.74 -15.48
CA GLY A 467 -6.41 -11.42 -14.35
C GLY A 467 -5.66 -11.47 -13.00
N GLN A 468 -4.83 -12.48 -12.77
CA GLN A 468 -3.98 -12.58 -11.57
C GLN A 468 -3.01 -11.40 -11.48
N PHE A 469 -2.36 -11.03 -12.59
CA PHE A 469 -1.43 -9.90 -12.62
C PHE A 469 -2.12 -8.56 -12.31
N LEU A 470 -3.27 -8.29 -12.93
CA LEU A 470 -4.03 -7.05 -12.68
C LEU A 470 -4.57 -6.98 -11.25
N TRP A 471 -5.04 -8.11 -10.70
CA TRP A 471 -5.48 -8.17 -9.30
C TRP A 471 -4.33 -7.91 -8.32
N LEU A 472 -3.16 -8.54 -8.50
CA LEU A 472 -1.97 -8.31 -7.66
C LEU A 472 -1.48 -6.86 -7.73
N ARG A 473 -1.60 -6.19 -8.89
CA ARG A 473 -1.31 -4.76 -9.04
C ARG A 473 -2.30 -3.90 -8.25
N ASP A 474 -3.59 -4.19 -8.38
CA ASP A 474 -4.64 -3.39 -7.75
C ASP A 474 -4.69 -3.60 -6.23
N GLU A 475 -4.35 -4.80 -5.72
CA GLU A 475 -4.21 -5.09 -4.28
C GLU A 475 -3.01 -4.37 -3.66
N LYS A 476 -1.84 -4.33 -4.35
CA LYS A 476 -0.70 -3.51 -3.93
C LYS A 476 -1.06 -2.02 -3.84
N ARG A 477 -1.88 -1.54 -4.79
CA ARG A 477 -2.36 -0.16 -4.80
C ARG A 477 -3.38 0.11 -3.68
N LYS A 478 -4.23 -0.86 -3.32
CA LYS A 478 -5.17 -0.74 -2.19
C LYS A 478 -4.44 -0.69 -0.85
N LYS A 479 -3.48 -1.58 -0.59
CA LYS A 479 -2.70 -1.54 0.65
C LYS A 479 -2.01 -0.19 0.85
N TYR A 480 -1.35 0.32 -0.20
CA TYR A 480 -0.78 1.66 -0.19
C TYR A 480 -1.80 2.77 0.19
N ILE A 481 -3.06 2.65 -0.25
CA ILE A 481 -4.14 3.59 0.09
C ILE A 481 -4.69 3.36 1.51
N GLU A 482 -4.82 2.11 1.94
CA GLU A 482 -5.33 1.75 3.27
C GLU A 482 -4.32 2.16 4.36
N ASP A 483 -3.03 1.86 4.16
CA ASP A 483 -1.92 2.33 5.00
C ASP A 483 -1.93 3.88 5.11
N THR A 484 -2.14 4.58 3.98
CA THR A 484 -2.30 6.06 3.95
C THR A 484 -3.55 6.53 4.72
N SER A 485 -4.62 5.74 4.75
CA SER A 485 -5.91 6.12 5.36
C SER A 485 -6.00 5.83 6.86
N GLU A 486 -5.32 4.78 7.36
CA GLU A 486 -5.19 4.56 8.81
C GLU A 486 -4.28 5.64 9.42
N GLU A 487 -3.23 6.07 8.71
CA GLU A 487 -2.46 7.27 9.07
C GLU A 487 -3.35 8.54 9.12
N GLU A 488 -4.28 8.74 8.18
CA GLU A 488 -5.23 9.87 8.23
C GLU A 488 -6.21 9.82 9.43
N ILE A 489 -6.64 8.63 9.88
CA ILE A 489 -7.57 8.50 11.02
C ILE A 489 -6.84 8.82 12.33
N ILE A 490 -5.62 8.32 12.50
CA ILE A 490 -4.77 8.62 13.67
C ILE A 490 -4.43 10.12 13.73
N VAL A 491 -4.25 10.77 12.57
CA VAL A 491 -4.06 12.22 12.47
C VAL A 491 -5.35 13.00 12.80
N LYS A 492 -6.55 12.47 12.50
CA LYS A 492 -7.81 13.18 12.79
C LYS A 492 -8.19 13.23 14.27
N ASP A 493 -8.00 12.14 15.01
CA ASP A 493 -8.26 12.12 16.46
C ASP A 493 -7.24 12.97 17.26
N SER A 494 -6.15 13.41 16.63
CA SER A 494 -5.16 14.33 17.21
C SER A 494 -5.29 15.79 16.75
N THR A 495 -6.18 16.10 15.80
CA THR A 495 -6.45 17.48 15.35
C THR A 495 -7.55 18.19 16.14
N VAL A 496 -7.18 18.87 17.22
CA VAL A 496 -8.06 19.89 17.85
C VAL A 496 -8.16 21.10 16.92
N HIS A 497 -9.38 21.46 16.50
CA HIS A 497 -9.62 22.72 15.79
C HIS A 497 -9.34 23.92 16.70
N VAL A 498 -8.29 24.68 16.39
CA VAL A 498 -8.00 25.97 17.03
C VAL A 498 -8.59 27.08 16.17
N GLU A 499 -9.86 27.43 16.42
CA GLU A 499 -10.39 28.73 15.98
C GLU A 499 -9.80 29.86 16.84
N ASN A 500 -9.38 30.93 16.16
CA ASN A 500 -8.57 31.98 16.78
C ASN A 500 -9.44 33.04 17.46
N ARG A 501 -9.70 32.89 18.77
CA ARG A 501 -10.29 33.94 19.61
C ARG A 501 -9.52 34.15 20.92
N GLY A 502 -8.84 35.29 21.01
CA GLY A 502 -8.64 36.08 22.23
C GLY A 502 -8.03 35.41 23.48
N ARG A 503 -6.71 35.56 23.65
CA ARG A 503 -5.94 35.62 24.92
C ARG A 503 -6.60 35.05 26.20
N ASN A 504 -6.11 33.91 26.71
CA ASN A 504 -5.34 33.83 27.97
C ASN A 504 -5.15 32.39 28.51
N LEU A 505 -3.93 32.11 29.00
CA LEU A 505 -3.56 31.24 30.13
C LEU A 505 -3.90 29.73 30.20
N GLU A 506 -4.76 29.12 29.36
CA GLU A 506 -5.12 27.68 29.51
C GLU A 506 -4.44 26.69 28.53
N GLN A 507 -3.53 27.13 27.65
CA GLN A 507 -2.90 26.26 26.63
C GLN A 507 -1.82 25.27 27.15
N SER A 508 -1.58 25.17 28.45
CA SER A 508 -0.49 24.37 29.04
C SER A 508 -0.80 22.88 29.24
N LYS A 509 -2.03 22.41 29.00
CA LYS A 509 -2.46 21.04 29.38
C LYS A 509 -2.24 19.93 28.33
N PHE A 510 -1.93 20.25 27.07
CA PHE A 510 -1.83 19.25 25.98
C PHE A 510 -0.62 19.43 25.02
N GLY A 511 0.31 20.34 25.32
CA GLY A 511 1.54 20.50 24.54
C GLY A 511 2.65 19.56 25.03
N MET A 512 3.49 19.05 24.12
CA MET A 512 4.74 18.39 24.51
C MET A 512 5.62 19.37 25.31
N PRO A 513 6.25 18.94 26.41
CA PRO A 513 6.94 19.84 27.31
C PRO A 513 8.23 20.40 26.68
N PRO A 514 8.59 21.67 26.93
CA PRO A 514 9.90 22.20 26.59
C PRO A 514 11.00 21.47 27.37
N LEU A 515 12.20 21.33 26.79
CA LEU A 515 13.33 20.67 27.43
C LEU A 515 14.01 21.61 28.45
N PRO A 516 14.02 21.30 29.76
CA PRO A 516 14.74 22.10 30.75
C PRO A 516 16.25 22.13 30.45
N GLY A 517 16.88 23.26 30.73
CA GLY A 517 18.27 23.58 30.39
C GLY A 517 18.58 23.83 28.91
N PHE A 518 17.64 23.57 28.00
CA PHE A 518 17.69 24.09 26.62
C PHE A 518 16.67 25.22 26.40
N SER A 519 15.39 25.01 26.71
CA SER A 519 14.32 25.97 26.40
C SER A 519 14.20 27.16 27.37
N ASP A 520 14.73 27.05 28.59
CA ASP A 520 14.90 28.16 29.55
C ASP A 520 16.29 28.83 29.45
N ASN A 521 17.10 28.44 28.46
CA ASN A 521 18.51 28.79 28.41
C ASN A 521 18.74 30.18 27.80
N SER A 522 19.61 30.97 28.43
CA SER A 522 19.90 32.34 27.99
C SER A 522 20.83 32.42 26.77
N PHE A 523 21.60 31.36 26.48
CA PHE A 523 22.61 31.29 25.42
C PHE A 523 23.45 32.59 25.30
N ARG A 524 24.18 32.95 26.36
CA ARG A 524 25.08 34.12 26.41
C ARG A 524 26.55 33.73 26.61
N THR A 525 26.78 32.66 27.35
CA THR A 525 28.07 32.20 27.85
C THR A 525 28.43 30.82 27.33
N ARG A 526 29.68 30.40 27.54
CA ARG A 526 30.13 29.02 27.27
C ARG A 526 29.41 28.00 28.15
N ALA A 527 29.17 28.34 29.42
CA ALA A 527 28.43 27.53 30.37
C ALA A 527 26.96 27.29 29.94
N ASP A 528 26.31 28.29 29.36
CA ASP A 528 24.97 28.14 28.76
C ASP A 528 24.97 27.05 27.67
N LEU A 529 25.96 27.04 26.77
CA LEU A 529 26.07 26.04 25.71
C LEU A 529 26.41 24.65 26.26
N ILE A 530 27.25 24.56 27.30
CA ILE A 530 27.55 23.30 27.99
C ILE A 530 26.26 22.72 28.61
N ARG A 531 25.46 23.55 29.30
CA ARG A 531 24.16 23.15 29.88
C ARG A 531 23.18 22.65 28.81
N ALA A 532 22.94 23.46 27.78
CA ALA A 532 22.06 23.07 26.67
C ALA A 532 22.55 21.80 25.96
N GLY A 533 23.87 21.66 25.82
CA GLY A 533 24.52 20.50 25.24
C GLY A 533 24.27 19.20 26.01
N LEU A 534 24.47 19.23 27.33
CA LEU A 534 24.22 18.10 28.22
C LEU A 534 22.75 17.65 28.16
N GLU A 535 21.81 18.59 28.26
CA GLU A 535 20.38 18.26 28.29
C GLU A 535 19.87 17.69 26.95
N LEU A 536 20.51 18.02 25.83
CA LEU A 536 20.21 17.39 24.53
C LEU A 536 20.63 15.92 24.46
N ILE A 537 21.73 15.53 25.12
CA ILE A 537 22.29 14.17 25.04
C ILE A 537 21.85 13.26 26.19
N ILE A 538 21.50 13.79 27.37
CA ILE A 538 20.97 13.03 28.51
C ILE A 538 19.78 12.11 28.13
N PRO A 539 18.78 12.54 27.33
CA PRO A 539 17.69 11.69 26.90
C PRO A 539 18.13 10.42 26.15
N LEU A 540 19.29 10.44 25.48
CA LEU A 540 19.82 9.34 24.68
C LEU A 540 20.36 8.17 25.52
N GLU A 541 20.72 8.40 26.77
CA GLU A 541 21.32 7.38 27.66
C GLU A 541 20.40 6.15 27.83
N ARG A 542 19.07 6.38 27.89
CA ARG A 542 18.06 5.31 27.99
C ARG A 542 17.95 4.46 26.72
N TYR A 543 18.47 4.94 25.59
CA TYR A 543 18.40 4.32 24.27
C TYR A 543 19.72 3.68 23.82
N LYS A 544 20.76 3.75 24.66
CA LYS A 544 22.02 3.02 24.44
C LYS A 544 21.80 1.51 24.59
N SER A 545 22.26 0.78 23.59
CA SER A 545 22.36 -0.67 23.57
C SER A 545 23.23 -1.23 24.72
N PRO A 546 23.15 -2.54 25.06
CA PRO A 546 23.91 -3.13 26.15
C PRO A 546 25.43 -2.93 26.05
N GLY A 547 26.01 -3.15 24.87
CA GLY A 547 27.42 -2.90 24.55
C GLY A 547 27.77 -1.45 24.25
N ARG A 548 26.80 -0.52 24.39
CA ARG A 548 26.94 0.94 24.26
C ARG A 548 27.31 1.47 22.88
N ALA A 549 27.46 0.63 21.86
CA ALA A 549 27.89 1.06 20.52
C ALA A 549 26.75 1.62 19.66
N ARG A 550 25.49 1.43 20.06
CA ARG A 550 24.31 1.71 19.23
C ARG A 550 23.26 2.49 20.03
N ILE A 551 22.61 3.47 19.40
CA ILE A 551 21.51 4.24 20.01
C ILE A 551 20.26 4.15 19.13
N LYS A 552 19.20 3.51 19.67
CA LYS A 552 17.93 3.31 18.96
C LYS A 552 16.81 4.11 19.62
N LEU A 553 16.41 5.23 19.01
CA LEU A 553 15.20 5.95 19.42
C LEU A 553 13.94 5.15 19.06
N ALA A 554 12.85 5.37 19.79
CA ALA A 554 11.65 4.51 19.73
C ALA A 554 10.84 4.65 18.42
N THR A 555 10.88 5.79 17.75
CA THR A 555 10.10 6.06 16.53
C THR A 555 10.65 5.27 15.34
N GLY A 556 9.80 4.74 14.48
CA GLY A 556 10.22 4.17 13.19
C GLY A 556 10.25 5.21 12.06
N THR A 557 11.09 5.01 11.05
CA THR A 557 11.12 5.80 9.81
C THR A 557 11.35 4.90 8.60
N GLY A 558 10.90 5.31 7.42
CA GLY A 558 11.21 4.64 6.14
C GLY A 558 12.62 4.91 5.60
N ALA A 559 13.64 4.91 6.47
CA ALA A 559 15.02 5.17 6.07
C ALA A 559 15.56 4.02 5.19
N GLY A 560 16.18 4.36 4.05
CA GLY A 560 16.61 3.42 3.02
C GLY A 560 17.91 2.65 3.29
N PHE A 561 18.48 2.78 4.49
CA PHE A 561 19.74 2.14 4.90
C PHE A 561 19.53 1.19 6.08
N SER A 562 20.56 0.39 6.39
CA SER A 562 20.45 -0.66 7.41
C SER A 562 20.16 -0.11 8.82
N GLU A 563 19.37 -0.85 9.60
CA GLU A 563 19.09 -0.55 11.01
C GLU A 563 20.37 -0.35 11.84
N ALA A 564 21.44 -1.11 11.55
CA ALA A 564 22.74 -0.93 12.22
C ALA A 564 23.37 0.45 11.94
N ALA A 565 23.23 0.97 10.70
CA ALA A 565 23.69 2.31 10.35
C ALA A 565 22.81 3.40 10.98
N SER A 566 21.50 3.19 11.09
CA SER A 566 20.57 4.06 11.84
C SER A 566 20.90 4.14 13.33
N GLN A 567 21.31 3.04 13.95
CA GLN A 567 21.70 3.05 15.35
C GLN A 567 23.13 3.58 15.58
N LEU A 568 24.04 3.40 14.62
CA LEU A 568 25.32 4.12 14.57
C LEU A 568 25.09 5.63 14.46
N GLU A 569 24.14 6.09 13.65
CA GLU A 569 23.79 7.51 13.52
C GLU A 569 23.45 8.13 14.89
N GLY A 570 22.66 7.43 15.71
CA GLY A 570 22.34 7.86 17.08
C GLY A 570 23.54 7.94 18.01
N PHE A 571 24.56 7.14 17.76
CA PHE A 571 25.80 7.11 18.53
C PHE A 571 26.81 8.16 18.04
N ALA A 572 26.98 8.29 16.73
CA ALA A 572 28.00 9.14 16.13
C ALA A 572 27.65 10.62 16.19
N ARG A 573 26.39 11.01 15.93
CA ARG A 573 25.99 12.44 15.86
C ARG A 573 26.14 13.19 17.19
N PRO A 574 25.92 12.59 18.37
CA PRO A 574 26.29 13.19 19.65
C PRO A 574 27.78 13.48 19.85
N LEU A 575 28.68 12.81 19.12
CA LEU A 575 30.13 13.00 19.28
C LEU A 575 30.61 14.42 18.95
N TRP A 576 29.83 15.20 18.18
CA TRP A 576 30.05 16.62 17.93
C TRP A 576 30.08 17.51 19.18
N ILE A 577 29.55 17.03 20.30
CA ILE A 577 29.63 17.73 21.59
C ILE A 577 30.16 16.83 22.71
N VAL A 578 29.91 15.52 22.68
CA VAL A 578 30.42 14.57 23.68
C VAL A 578 31.94 14.61 23.77
N ALA A 579 32.65 14.76 22.65
CA ALA A 579 34.12 14.84 22.65
C ALA A 579 34.64 16.02 23.48
N ASP A 580 34.03 17.21 23.33
CA ASP A 580 34.38 18.40 24.09
C ASP A 580 33.95 18.31 25.56
N LEU A 581 32.76 17.77 25.84
CA LEU A 581 32.28 17.61 27.23
C LEU A 581 33.14 16.60 28.01
N LEU A 582 33.54 15.50 27.39
CA LEU A 582 34.45 14.50 27.96
C LEU A 582 35.81 15.14 28.30
N ARG A 583 36.40 15.91 27.36
CA ARG A 583 37.66 16.65 27.58
C ARG A 583 37.55 17.74 28.64
N LEU A 584 36.37 18.31 28.86
CA LEU A 584 36.15 19.23 29.98
C LEU A 584 35.99 18.49 31.31
N GLN A 585 35.46 17.27 31.31
CA GLN A 585 35.39 16.45 32.51
C GLN A 585 36.78 15.97 32.94
N SER A 586 37.61 15.48 32.01
CA SER A 586 38.97 15.01 32.29
C SER A 586 39.89 16.11 32.83
N THR A 587 39.77 17.32 32.28
CA THR A 587 40.51 18.52 32.74
C THR A 587 39.93 19.17 34.01
N GLY A 588 38.85 18.62 34.57
CA GLY A 588 38.18 19.14 35.78
C GLY A 588 37.39 20.43 35.58
N LEU A 589 37.26 20.92 34.34
CA LEU A 589 36.49 22.11 33.97
C LEU A 589 34.97 21.86 33.91
N LEU A 590 34.55 20.59 33.85
CA LEU A 590 33.16 20.16 33.98
C LEU A 590 33.02 19.17 35.14
N VAL A 591 32.41 19.63 36.23
CA VAL A 591 32.05 18.77 37.37
C VAL A 591 30.58 18.39 37.27
N LEU A 592 30.31 17.12 37.01
CA LEU A 592 28.95 16.57 37.06
C LEU A 592 28.54 16.20 38.50
N PRO A 593 27.26 16.35 38.89
CA PRO A 593 26.76 15.78 40.14
C PRO A 593 26.88 14.26 40.15
N ASN A 594 27.10 13.66 41.33
CA ASN A 594 27.14 12.19 41.50
C ASN A 594 25.87 11.46 41.04
N SER A 595 24.74 12.18 40.92
CA SER A 595 23.46 11.69 40.43
C SER A 595 23.20 12.00 38.94
N SER A 596 24.23 12.40 38.19
CA SER A 596 24.08 12.71 36.77
C SER A 596 23.73 11.45 35.97
N PRO A 597 22.73 11.48 35.07
CA PRO A 597 22.31 10.31 34.30
C PRO A 597 23.23 9.97 33.12
N ILE A 598 24.21 10.83 32.80
CA ILE A 598 25.16 10.61 31.70
C ILE A 598 26.47 9.97 32.20
N ASP A 599 26.85 8.86 31.57
CA ASP A 599 28.17 8.26 31.71
C ASP A 599 29.01 8.53 30.46
N PHE A 600 30.03 9.38 30.59
CA PHE A 600 30.93 9.68 29.48
C PHE A 600 31.82 8.50 29.07
N ASN A 601 32.15 7.57 29.98
CA ASN A 601 32.96 6.39 29.66
C ASN A 601 32.24 5.42 28.71
N SER A 602 30.91 5.35 28.79
CA SER A 602 30.10 4.53 27.88
C SER A 602 30.30 4.88 26.40
N TRP A 603 30.71 6.11 26.06
CA TRP A 603 31.03 6.50 24.67
C TRP A 603 32.39 5.95 24.21
N SER A 604 33.39 5.88 25.09
CA SER A 604 34.64 5.14 24.80
C SER A 604 34.32 3.66 24.56
N THR A 605 33.62 3.02 25.51
CA THR A 605 33.17 1.62 25.39
C THR A 605 32.41 1.37 24.09
N GLY A 606 31.50 2.28 23.73
CA GLY A 606 30.71 2.19 22.49
C GLY A 606 31.55 2.26 21.21
N LEU A 607 32.56 3.12 21.13
CA LEU A 607 33.50 3.15 19.99
C LEU A 607 34.32 1.86 19.90
N LYS A 608 34.82 1.35 21.03
CA LYS A 608 35.60 0.10 21.07
C LYS A 608 34.76 -1.10 20.60
N ASN A 609 33.54 -1.23 21.12
CA ASN A 609 32.62 -2.32 20.78
C ASN A 609 32.03 -2.19 19.36
N GLY A 610 31.75 -0.97 18.90
CA GLY A 610 31.19 -0.72 17.56
C GLY A 610 32.16 -0.97 16.41
N THR A 611 33.46 -0.84 16.67
CA THR A 611 34.53 -1.08 15.67
C THR A 611 35.16 -2.46 15.76
N ASN A 612 34.89 -3.26 16.80
CA ASN A 612 35.39 -4.61 16.95
C ASN A 612 34.56 -5.62 16.12
N PRO A 613 35.12 -6.28 15.08
CA PRO A 613 34.37 -7.24 14.25
C PRO A 613 33.88 -8.49 15.00
N GLU A 614 34.48 -8.82 16.14
CA GLU A 614 34.09 -9.98 16.97
C GLU A 614 32.97 -9.66 17.97
N HIS A 615 32.59 -8.38 18.12
CA HIS A 615 31.57 -7.96 19.08
C HIS A 615 30.16 -7.96 18.45
N GLU A 616 29.14 -8.39 19.18
CA GLU A 616 27.76 -8.48 18.67
C GLU A 616 27.19 -7.14 18.16
N GLU A 617 27.68 -6.04 18.72
CA GLU A 617 27.29 -4.68 18.34
C GLU A 617 28.10 -4.05 17.21
N TYR A 618 29.04 -4.79 16.59
CA TYR A 618 29.83 -4.31 15.45
C TYR A 618 28.97 -3.56 14.42
N TRP A 619 29.41 -2.39 13.96
CA TRP A 619 28.64 -1.58 13.03
C TRP A 619 28.56 -2.17 11.62
N GLY A 620 29.39 -3.18 11.31
CA GLY A 620 29.51 -3.79 10.00
C GLY A 620 30.46 -3.03 9.08
N ASP A 621 30.88 -3.72 8.03
CA ASP A 621 31.72 -3.15 6.98
C ASP A 621 30.98 -2.07 6.18
N VAL A 622 31.75 -1.11 5.67
CA VAL A 622 31.28 -0.01 4.83
C VAL A 622 31.09 -0.51 3.40
N GLY A 623 29.90 -0.32 2.84
CA GLY A 623 29.59 -0.57 1.43
C GLY A 623 29.98 0.59 0.50
N ASP A 624 29.59 0.51 -0.78
CA ASP A 624 29.60 1.69 -1.66
C ASP A 624 28.41 2.60 -1.34
N PHE A 625 28.60 3.92 -1.35
CA PHE A 625 27.56 4.92 -1.09
C PHE A 625 26.83 4.74 0.26
N ASP A 626 27.54 4.24 1.28
CA ASP A 626 26.99 3.82 2.57
C ASP A 626 26.90 4.98 3.59
N GLN A 627 25.77 5.08 4.30
CA GLN A 627 25.53 6.04 5.39
C GLN A 627 26.63 6.00 6.47
N ARG A 628 27.27 4.84 6.70
CA ARG A 628 28.42 4.73 7.62
C ARG A 628 29.54 5.73 7.31
N MET A 629 29.77 6.06 6.03
CA MET A 629 30.78 7.06 5.63
C MET A 629 30.49 8.46 6.17
N VAL A 630 29.21 8.81 6.33
CA VAL A 630 28.76 10.09 6.87
C VAL A 630 29.02 10.15 8.36
N GLU A 631 28.67 9.08 9.08
CA GLU A 631 28.83 9.01 10.54
C GLU A 631 30.30 8.93 10.98
N MET A 632 31.18 8.41 10.12
CA MET A 632 32.63 8.44 10.32
C MET A 632 33.21 9.87 10.48
N GLU A 633 32.59 10.91 9.90
CA GLU A 633 33.01 12.30 10.09
C GLU A 633 32.92 12.71 11.57
N SER A 634 31.82 12.38 12.24
CA SER A 634 31.58 12.74 13.64
C SER A 634 32.55 12.01 14.59
N ILE A 635 32.90 10.77 14.25
CA ILE A 635 33.94 9.98 14.94
C ILE A 635 35.32 10.60 14.70
N ALA A 636 35.65 10.97 13.46
CA ALA A 636 36.92 11.61 13.13
C ALA A 636 37.10 12.96 13.83
N TYR A 637 36.06 13.79 13.91
CA TYR A 637 36.05 15.02 14.70
C TYR A 637 36.35 14.76 16.17
N ALA A 638 35.67 13.78 16.78
CA ALA A 638 35.85 13.44 18.18
C ALA A 638 37.28 12.99 18.51
N LEU A 639 37.87 12.17 17.64
CA LEU A 639 39.27 11.76 17.76
C LEU A 639 40.23 12.94 17.60
N LEU A 640 39.98 13.86 16.66
CA LEU A 640 40.83 15.02 16.42
C LEU A 640 40.81 16.06 17.55
N VAL A 641 39.70 16.16 18.27
CA VAL A 641 39.51 17.13 19.38
C VAL A 641 39.93 16.56 20.73
N SER A 642 39.71 15.26 20.96
CA SER A 642 39.91 14.60 22.26
C SER A 642 40.60 13.23 22.07
N PRO A 643 41.81 13.15 21.49
CA PRO A 643 42.44 11.89 21.06
C PRO A 643 42.70 10.91 22.21
N ASP A 644 43.16 11.43 23.34
CA ASP A 644 43.55 10.61 24.50
C ASP A 644 42.35 10.16 25.34
N GLU A 645 41.31 10.99 25.40
CA GLU A 645 40.16 10.83 26.30
C GLU A 645 39.29 9.60 26.00
N PHE A 646 39.29 9.13 24.75
CA PHE A 646 38.57 7.91 24.39
C PHE A 646 39.35 6.62 24.71
N GLY A 647 40.55 6.70 25.29
CA GLY A 647 41.30 5.55 25.81
C GLY A 647 41.79 4.59 24.73
N PHE A 648 42.14 5.11 23.55
CA PHE A 648 42.79 4.39 22.46
C PHE A 648 44.32 4.34 22.52
N PRO A 649 45.05 5.30 23.11
CA PRO A 649 46.50 5.17 23.30
C PRO A 649 46.88 3.92 24.10
N ASP A 650 46.10 3.58 25.13
CA ASP A 650 46.34 2.47 26.05
C ASP A 650 45.79 1.11 25.57
N ASP A 651 45.00 1.09 24.49
CA ASP A 651 44.29 -0.10 24.00
C ASP A 651 44.63 -0.35 22.53
N GLU A 652 45.71 -1.11 22.32
CA GLU A 652 46.25 -1.32 20.97
C GLU A 652 45.28 -2.10 20.05
N LEU A 653 44.49 -3.01 20.61
CA LEU A 653 43.50 -3.78 19.84
C LEU A 653 42.36 -2.86 19.37
N ALA A 654 41.80 -2.06 20.27
CA ALA A 654 40.75 -1.11 19.92
C ALA A 654 41.25 -0.06 18.93
N ARG A 655 42.48 0.45 19.10
CA ARG A 655 43.12 1.40 18.16
C ARG A 655 43.29 0.79 16.77
N ARG A 656 43.73 -0.47 16.67
CA ARG A 656 43.85 -1.21 15.40
C ARG A 656 42.49 -1.43 14.74
N ASN A 657 41.48 -1.85 15.50
CA ASN A 657 40.11 -2.07 15.01
C ASN A 657 39.47 -0.78 14.47
N LEU A 658 39.54 0.31 15.24
CA LEU A 658 39.06 1.63 14.82
C LEU A 658 39.79 2.13 13.56
N ALA A 659 41.12 2.01 13.50
CA ALA A 659 41.89 2.40 12.31
C ALA A 659 41.56 1.55 11.09
N ALA A 660 41.34 0.24 11.25
CA ALA A 660 40.93 -0.66 10.18
C ALA A 660 39.52 -0.33 9.67
N TRP A 661 38.57 -0.05 10.57
CA TRP A 661 37.20 0.33 10.20
C TRP A 661 37.16 1.67 9.48
N LEU A 662 37.82 2.71 10.00
CA LEU A 662 37.91 4.03 9.35
C LEU A 662 38.58 3.98 7.98
N ARG A 663 39.65 3.18 7.80
CA ARG A 663 40.33 3.03 6.51
C ARG A 663 39.45 2.49 5.38
N GLN A 664 38.33 1.81 5.68
CA GLN A 664 37.43 1.27 4.66
C GLN A 664 36.90 2.36 3.71
N ILE A 665 36.75 3.61 4.18
CA ILE A 665 36.26 4.75 3.37
C ILE A 665 37.10 5.02 2.10
N ASN A 666 38.37 4.62 2.10
CA ASN A 666 39.29 4.84 0.98
C ASN A 666 39.14 3.79 -0.14
N SER A 667 38.60 2.61 0.17
CA SER A 667 38.45 1.50 -0.79
C SER A 667 37.06 1.40 -1.43
N ARG A 668 36.16 2.34 -1.11
CA ARG A 668 34.75 2.35 -1.53
C ARG A 668 34.41 3.56 -2.40
N ARG A 669 33.36 3.41 -3.21
CA ARG A 669 32.82 4.50 -4.03
C ARG A 669 31.95 5.42 -3.17
N MET A 670 32.12 6.72 -3.41
CA MET A 670 31.51 7.81 -2.65
C MET A 670 30.89 8.83 -3.61
N PRO A 671 29.76 9.48 -3.26
CA PRO A 671 29.20 10.55 -4.08
C PRO A 671 30.21 11.68 -4.30
N GLN A 672 30.28 12.20 -5.54
CA GLN A 672 31.15 13.33 -5.89
C GLN A 672 30.46 14.65 -5.53
N ASN A 673 30.33 14.89 -4.23
CA ASN A 673 29.75 16.09 -3.62
C ASN A 673 30.37 16.34 -2.23
N ASN A 674 29.64 16.99 -1.32
CA ASN A 674 30.07 17.25 0.05
C ASN A 674 30.50 16.01 0.86
N TRP A 675 30.21 14.77 0.44
CA TRP A 675 30.73 13.56 1.10
C TRP A 675 32.27 13.47 1.11
N LEU A 676 32.96 14.10 0.15
CA LEU A 676 34.43 14.12 0.10
C LEU A 676 35.05 14.76 1.36
N TRP A 677 34.36 15.72 2.00
CA TRP A 677 34.78 16.27 3.29
C TRP A 677 34.87 15.19 4.38
N PHE A 678 33.97 14.21 4.39
CA PHE A 678 33.98 13.14 5.38
C PHE A 678 35.25 12.29 5.24
N ARG A 679 35.65 11.96 4.00
CA ARG A 679 36.90 11.23 3.73
C ARG A 679 38.15 12.04 4.10
N ILE A 680 38.15 13.35 3.84
CA ILE A 680 39.24 14.24 4.29
C ILE A 680 39.37 14.23 5.82
N PHE A 681 38.28 14.42 6.55
CA PHE A 681 38.28 14.39 8.02
C PHE A 681 38.74 13.04 8.58
N VAL A 682 38.25 11.93 8.02
CA VAL A 682 38.62 10.56 8.44
C VAL A 682 40.10 10.29 8.18
N ASN A 683 40.64 10.66 7.02
CA ASN A 683 42.06 10.49 6.73
C ASN A 683 42.94 11.42 7.57
N LEU A 684 42.48 12.63 7.90
CA LEU A 684 43.17 13.52 8.83
C LEU A 684 43.24 12.92 10.24
N ALA A 685 42.16 12.32 10.75
CA ALA A 685 42.15 11.61 12.02
C ALA A 685 43.08 10.38 11.99
N LEU A 686 43.01 9.56 10.93
CA LEU A 686 43.90 8.41 10.75
C LEU A 686 45.38 8.80 10.84
N ILE A 687 45.80 9.90 10.20
CA ILE A 687 47.18 10.41 10.29
C ILE A 687 47.48 10.97 11.69
N ARG A 688 46.61 11.86 12.22
CA ARG A 688 46.92 12.68 13.40
C ARG A 688 46.78 11.96 14.73
N THR A 689 45.92 10.94 14.83
CA THR A 689 45.55 10.33 16.12
C THR A 689 45.75 8.82 16.14
N LEU A 690 45.62 8.13 15.00
CA LEU A 690 45.73 6.66 14.93
C LEU A 690 47.08 6.17 14.39
N GLY A 691 47.92 7.06 13.86
CA GLY A 691 49.29 6.78 13.41
C GLY A 691 49.39 6.16 12.01
N ALA A 692 48.46 6.46 11.11
CA ALA A 692 48.57 6.09 9.70
C ALA A 692 49.62 6.94 8.96
N SER A 693 50.18 6.42 7.87
CA SER A 693 51.18 7.15 7.09
C SER A 693 50.57 8.35 6.38
N ALA A 694 51.19 9.52 6.56
CA ALA A 694 50.83 10.71 5.78
C ALA A 694 51.15 10.54 4.29
N GLU A 695 52.20 9.80 3.94
CA GLU A 695 52.59 9.53 2.54
C GLU A 695 51.54 8.66 1.82
N GLU A 696 50.90 7.74 2.54
CA GLU A 696 49.82 6.86 2.05
C GLU A 696 48.53 7.65 1.78
N LEU A 697 48.12 8.49 2.73
CA LEU A 697 46.77 9.08 2.75
C LEU A 697 46.70 10.51 2.21
N LYS A 698 47.79 11.28 2.22
CA LYS A 698 47.80 12.66 1.71
C LYS A 698 47.41 12.75 0.22
N PRO A 699 47.85 11.86 -0.70
CA PRO A 699 47.41 11.91 -2.10
C PRO A 699 45.90 11.74 -2.28
N ILE A 700 45.21 11.05 -1.37
CA ILE A 700 43.75 10.90 -1.38
C ILE A 700 43.11 12.20 -0.91
N ILE A 701 43.61 12.78 0.19
CA ILE A 701 43.16 14.07 0.74
C ILE A 701 43.32 15.20 -0.30
N ASP A 702 44.49 15.29 -0.93
CA ASP A 702 44.81 16.33 -1.92
C ASP A 702 43.85 16.26 -3.12
N LYS A 703 43.61 15.04 -3.66
CA LYS A 703 42.67 14.81 -4.76
C LYS A 703 41.22 15.18 -4.39
N ASP A 704 40.81 14.92 -3.15
CA ASP A 704 39.48 15.29 -2.68
C ASP A 704 39.33 16.80 -2.53
N PHE A 705 40.38 17.51 -2.06
CA PHE A 705 40.43 18.98 -2.09
C PHE A 705 40.39 19.53 -3.52
N GLU A 706 41.23 19.03 -4.43
CA GLU A 706 41.21 19.42 -5.85
C GLU A 706 39.80 19.28 -6.45
N THR A 707 39.08 18.21 -6.09
CA THR A 707 37.70 17.98 -6.54
C THR A 707 36.72 18.95 -5.89
N LEU A 708 36.82 19.21 -4.58
CA LEU A 708 35.97 20.14 -3.84
C LEU A 708 36.15 21.60 -4.31
N ASP A 709 37.37 22.00 -4.67
CA ASP A 709 37.66 23.33 -5.22
C ASP A 709 36.95 23.56 -6.55
N THR A 710 36.70 22.52 -7.36
CA THR A 710 35.87 22.63 -8.58
C THR A 710 34.40 22.94 -8.32
N PHE A 711 33.93 22.78 -7.07
CA PHE A 711 32.55 23.13 -6.71
C PHE A 711 32.40 24.61 -6.36
N TYR A 712 33.49 25.39 -6.27
CA TYR A 712 33.38 26.84 -6.10
C TYR A 712 32.79 27.48 -7.36
N LEU A 713 31.73 28.28 -7.18
CA LEU A 713 31.08 29.02 -8.26
C LEU A 713 31.65 30.45 -8.30
N GLU A 714 30.99 31.36 -7.60
CA GLU A 714 31.38 32.76 -7.51
C GLU A 714 30.77 33.41 -6.27
N ASN A 715 31.28 34.59 -5.89
CA ASN A 715 30.75 35.37 -4.76
C ASN A 715 30.66 34.59 -3.44
N GLY A 716 31.46 33.53 -3.30
CA GLY A 716 31.47 32.62 -2.17
C GLY A 716 30.38 31.55 -2.15
N TRP A 717 29.63 31.36 -3.23
CA TRP A 717 28.75 30.20 -3.41
C TRP A 717 29.55 29.00 -3.92
N SER A 718 29.15 27.81 -3.48
CA SER A 718 29.59 26.54 -4.07
C SER A 718 28.40 25.81 -4.67
N SER A 719 28.62 24.71 -5.39
CA SER A 719 27.58 23.80 -5.87
C SER A 719 27.43 22.55 -4.98
N ASP A 720 26.22 21.96 -4.93
CA ASP A 720 26.01 20.62 -4.32
C ASP A 720 26.59 19.56 -5.28
N GLY A 721 27.92 19.43 -5.30
CA GLY A 721 28.66 18.54 -6.21
C GLY A 721 28.95 19.16 -7.57
N LEU A 722 29.44 18.35 -8.51
CA LEU A 722 29.87 18.79 -9.85
C LEU A 722 28.79 19.63 -10.57
N TRP A 723 29.17 20.85 -10.94
CA TRP A 723 28.32 21.77 -11.70
C TRP A 723 28.29 21.40 -13.18
N GLY A 724 27.10 21.36 -13.78
CA GLY A 724 26.90 21.00 -15.18
C GLY A 724 25.47 21.26 -15.62
N ASP A 725 25.17 21.10 -16.92
CA ASP A 725 23.85 21.41 -17.48
C ASP A 725 22.71 20.60 -16.84
N ASP A 726 22.96 19.34 -16.48
CA ASP A 726 21.99 18.47 -15.78
C ASP A 726 21.84 18.76 -14.27
N ARG A 727 22.70 19.62 -13.68
CA ARG A 727 22.73 19.87 -12.23
C ARG A 727 23.28 21.25 -11.84
N LYS A 728 22.48 22.30 -12.06
CA LYS A 728 22.76 23.68 -11.62
C LYS A 728 22.19 23.98 -10.22
N GLN A 729 22.62 23.23 -9.21
CA GLN A 729 22.18 23.42 -7.81
C GLN A 729 23.30 24.04 -6.96
N ALA A 730 23.18 25.33 -6.64
CA ALA A 730 24.08 26.00 -5.70
C ALA A 730 23.85 25.46 -4.26
N ASP A 731 24.92 25.12 -3.54
CA ASP A 731 24.82 24.79 -2.13
C ASP A 731 24.44 26.05 -1.34
N TYR A 732 23.34 25.94 -0.61
CA TYR A 732 22.70 27.00 0.15
C TYR A 732 23.02 26.92 1.65
N TYR A 733 23.93 26.03 2.06
CA TYR A 733 24.54 25.94 3.39
C TYR A 733 26.02 26.38 3.43
N SER A 734 26.67 26.60 2.28
CA SER A 734 28.11 26.96 2.20
C SER A 734 28.39 28.36 1.62
N GLY A 735 27.34 29.12 1.26
CA GLY A 735 27.47 30.42 0.60
C GLY A 735 27.98 31.55 1.52
N ARG A 736 29.06 32.26 1.14
CA ARG A 736 29.68 33.34 1.95
C ARG A 736 28.68 34.28 2.64
N THR A 737 28.60 34.12 3.95
CA THR A 737 28.80 35.14 5.02
C THR A 737 28.29 36.57 4.84
N ARG A 738 28.52 37.29 3.73
CA ARG A 738 28.07 38.69 3.59
C ARG A 738 26.55 38.82 3.40
N ARG A 739 25.89 37.79 2.86
CA ARG A 739 24.43 37.76 2.60
C ARG A 739 23.68 36.62 3.29
N GLU A 740 24.39 35.71 3.95
CA GLU A 740 23.75 34.69 4.79
C GLU A 740 23.29 35.27 6.14
N SER A 741 23.95 36.35 6.58
CA SER A 741 23.51 37.19 7.70
C SER A 741 22.09 37.71 7.52
N SER A 742 21.64 37.97 6.29
CA SER A 742 20.29 38.43 5.97
C SER A 742 19.23 37.31 5.92
N ARG A 743 19.63 36.04 5.81
CA ARG A 743 18.69 34.89 5.93
C ARG A 743 18.29 34.58 7.36
N LYS A 744 19.09 35.04 8.32
CA LYS A 744 18.67 35.11 9.71
C LYS A 744 17.97 36.44 9.93
N GLY A 745 16.77 36.37 10.46
CA GLY A 745 16.08 37.55 10.92
C GLY A 745 16.90 38.27 11.99
N ILE A 746 16.63 39.56 12.21
CA ILE A 746 17.27 40.33 13.28
C ILE A 746 17.14 39.63 14.67
N GLY A 747 16.07 38.85 14.88
CA GLY A 747 15.85 37.99 16.05
C GLY A 747 16.42 36.56 15.96
N GLY A 748 17.22 36.22 14.94
CA GLY A 748 17.86 34.91 14.76
C GLY A 748 17.07 33.86 13.97
N ALA A 749 15.82 34.15 13.58
CA ALA A 749 14.94 33.24 12.84
C ALA A 749 15.48 32.88 11.44
N ALA A 750 15.46 31.61 11.02
CA ALA A 750 15.99 31.22 9.71
C ALA A 750 14.90 30.97 8.66
N ILE A 751 15.22 31.21 7.39
CA ILE A 751 14.33 30.90 6.27
C ILE A 751 14.35 29.38 5.96
N PRO A 752 13.19 28.69 5.95
CA PRO A 752 13.11 27.24 5.79
C PRO A 752 13.14 26.82 4.31
N PHE A 753 14.32 26.87 3.70
CA PHE A 753 14.55 26.47 2.31
C PHE A 753 15.28 25.12 2.18
N GLY A 754 14.85 24.29 1.22
CA GLY A 754 15.52 23.05 0.81
C GLY A 754 15.22 21.79 1.64
N ARG A 755 15.98 20.70 1.42
CA ARG A 755 15.67 19.37 1.98
C ARG A 755 16.09 19.13 3.44
N SER A 756 17.21 19.70 3.90
CA SER A 756 17.82 19.35 5.19
C SER A 756 17.23 20.08 6.42
N LEU A 757 15.97 20.48 6.36
CA LEU A 757 15.29 21.26 7.41
C LEU A 757 15.12 20.50 8.73
N THR A 758 15.08 19.17 8.68
CA THR A 758 15.03 18.29 9.85
C THR A 758 16.23 18.42 10.78
N TYR A 759 17.36 18.99 10.30
CA TYR A 759 18.55 19.26 11.12
C TYR A 759 18.50 20.57 11.91
N ARG A 760 17.41 21.36 11.79
CA ARG A 760 17.10 22.50 12.68
C ARG A 760 18.25 23.51 12.79
N PHE A 761 18.81 23.71 13.98
CA PHE A 761 19.92 24.63 14.21
C PHE A 761 21.25 24.20 13.59
N ALA A 762 21.38 23.05 12.91
CA ALA A 762 22.58 22.69 12.13
C ALA A 762 23.01 23.78 11.13
N MET A 763 22.08 24.57 10.60
CA MET A 763 22.37 25.76 9.77
C MET A 763 23.18 26.85 10.49
N SER A 764 23.39 26.74 11.81
CA SER A 764 24.29 27.60 12.57
C SER A 764 25.69 27.04 12.76
N ALA A 765 25.95 25.79 12.34
CA ALA A 765 27.23 25.13 12.45
C ALA A 765 28.35 25.89 11.74
N PHE A 766 28.06 26.57 10.61
CA PHE A 766 29.03 27.45 9.96
C PHE A 766 29.58 28.52 10.92
N TRP A 767 28.72 29.20 11.68
CA TRP A 767 29.14 30.26 12.60
C TRP A 767 29.94 29.72 13.78
N ALA A 768 29.61 28.53 14.25
CA ALA A 768 30.37 27.83 15.27
C ALA A 768 31.76 27.40 14.75
N ALA A 769 31.82 26.76 13.57
CA ALA A 769 33.06 26.34 12.94
C ALA A 769 33.96 27.52 12.57
N ALA A 770 33.41 28.63 12.06
CA ALA A 770 34.15 29.85 11.76
C ALA A 770 34.77 30.47 13.02
N GLY A 771 34.01 30.52 14.14
CA GLY A 771 34.53 30.96 15.43
C GLY A 771 35.60 30.02 16.01
N ALA A 772 35.46 28.71 15.79
CA ALA A 772 36.43 27.71 16.23
C ALA A 772 37.75 27.78 15.44
N ALA A 773 37.65 27.81 14.11
CA ALA A 773 38.78 27.89 13.18
C ALA A 773 39.46 29.27 13.15
N ASN A 774 38.81 30.32 13.68
CA ASN A 774 39.31 31.70 13.69
C ASN A 774 39.66 32.19 12.27
N ILE A 775 38.73 32.02 11.33
CA ILE A 775 38.90 32.43 9.93
C ILE A 775 38.67 33.93 9.75
N ASP A 776 39.48 34.56 8.91
CA ASP A 776 39.31 35.97 8.53
C ASP A 776 38.09 36.11 7.61
N LEU A 777 37.06 36.79 8.11
CA LEU A 777 35.84 37.09 7.36
C LEU A 777 35.81 38.56 6.90
N PRO A 778 35.09 38.87 5.81
CA PRO A 778 34.90 40.26 5.40
C PRO A 778 33.95 41.01 6.34
N SER A 779 34.24 42.30 6.53
CA SER A 779 33.36 43.23 7.25
C SER A 779 31.92 43.23 6.69
N PRO A 780 30.88 43.20 7.55
CA PRO A 780 30.89 43.43 9.01
C PRO A 780 30.92 42.15 9.88
N LEU A 781 31.47 41.04 9.38
CA LEU A 781 31.60 39.77 10.14
C LEU A 781 33.05 39.40 10.47
N ASP A 782 33.96 40.34 10.23
CA ASP A 782 35.38 40.35 10.61
C ASP A 782 35.62 40.27 12.13
N HIS A 783 34.65 40.70 12.94
CA HIS A 783 34.79 40.69 14.40
C HIS A 783 34.23 39.40 15.06
N PRO A 784 34.97 38.74 15.99
CA PRO A 784 34.49 37.53 16.69
C PRO A 784 33.17 37.73 17.46
N GLY A 785 32.94 38.94 17.99
CA GLY A 785 31.67 39.32 18.62
C GLY A 785 30.46 39.35 17.67
N ALA A 786 30.67 39.60 16.36
CA ALA A 786 29.63 39.49 15.35
C ALA A 786 29.29 38.02 15.06
N LEU A 787 30.31 37.18 14.89
CA LEU A 787 30.18 35.72 14.78
C LEU A 787 29.43 35.11 15.96
N LYS A 788 29.84 35.46 17.19
CA LYS A 788 29.18 35.08 18.45
C LYS A 788 27.69 35.38 18.39
N GLY A 789 27.32 36.60 18.02
CA GLY A 789 25.91 36.97 17.90
C GLY A 789 25.15 36.23 16.79
N MET A 790 25.78 35.91 15.65
CA MET A 790 25.13 35.14 14.57
C MET A 790 24.78 33.71 15.00
N LEU A 791 25.61 33.10 15.85
CA LEU A 791 25.33 31.80 16.47
C LEU A 791 24.28 31.93 17.58
N LEU A 792 24.56 32.73 18.61
CA LEU A 792 23.77 32.78 19.84
C LEU A 792 22.34 33.29 19.61
N ARG A 793 22.12 34.28 18.72
CA ARG A 793 20.76 34.73 18.38
C ARG A 793 19.92 33.63 17.73
N ASN A 794 20.54 32.76 16.92
CA ASN A 794 19.80 31.63 16.33
C ASN A 794 19.48 30.57 17.37
N LEU A 795 20.41 30.22 18.26
CA LEU A 795 20.14 29.27 19.36
C LEU A 795 19.02 29.79 20.27
N ARG A 796 19.01 31.08 20.62
CA ARG A 796 17.90 31.72 21.34
C ARG A 796 16.58 31.65 20.57
N TRP A 797 16.55 31.85 19.26
CA TRP A 797 15.30 31.69 18.50
C TRP A 797 14.71 30.27 18.57
N TRP A 798 15.55 29.24 18.79
CA TRP A 798 15.11 27.86 18.97
C TRP A 798 14.61 27.54 20.39
N THR A 799 14.91 28.34 21.41
CA THR A 799 14.32 28.14 22.76
C THR A 799 12.81 28.37 22.73
N ASP A 800 12.38 29.34 21.92
CA ASP A 800 10.98 29.71 21.70
C ASP A 800 10.21 28.71 20.80
N LYS A 801 10.67 27.45 20.67
CA LYS A 801 10.05 26.39 19.85
C LYS A 801 9.80 25.14 20.71
N PRO A 802 8.78 25.15 21.58
CA PRO A 802 8.57 24.07 22.57
C PRO A 802 8.32 22.70 21.92
N TYR A 803 7.69 22.68 20.75
CA TYR A 803 7.28 21.45 20.07
C TYR A 803 8.42 20.69 19.36
N ILE A 804 9.68 21.09 19.53
CA ILE A 804 10.81 20.40 18.89
C ILE A 804 11.25 19.12 19.63
N PHE A 805 10.74 18.90 20.85
CA PHE A 805 11.05 17.75 21.68
C PHE A 805 9.89 16.74 21.71
N ASN A 806 10.22 15.46 21.89
CA ASN A 806 9.32 14.40 22.30
C ASN A 806 9.09 14.47 23.82
N ALA A 807 8.07 13.77 24.33
CA ALA A 807 7.75 13.72 25.76
C ALA A 807 8.85 13.13 26.66
N ASP A 808 9.83 12.42 26.08
CA ASP A 808 11.00 11.87 26.77
C ASP A 808 12.20 12.83 26.82
N GLY A 809 12.12 13.98 26.13
CA GLY A 809 13.21 14.96 25.96
C GLY A 809 14.04 14.79 24.69
N SER A 810 13.84 13.72 23.91
CA SER A 810 14.57 13.53 22.64
C SER A 810 14.08 14.49 21.56
N LEU A 811 14.93 14.81 20.58
CA LEU A 811 14.56 15.64 19.44
C LEU A 811 13.62 14.86 18.49
N ASN A 812 12.53 15.49 18.02
CA ASN A 812 11.58 14.87 17.07
C ASN A 812 11.85 15.26 15.60
N ILE A 813 11.32 14.50 14.64
CA ILE A 813 11.47 14.84 13.20
C ILE A 813 10.52 15.97 12.82
N GLY A 814 11.07 17.06 12.29
CA GLY A 814 10.34 18.22 11.78
C GLY A 814 11.20 19.49 11.84
N PHE A 815 10.63 20.63 11.44
CA PHE A 815 11.32 21.92 11.53
C PHE A 815 11.12 22.56 12.91
N THR A 816 10.06 23.35 13.11
CA THR A 816 9.72 24.03 14.39
C THR A 816 8.69 23.28 15.26
N TYR A 817 8.15 22.18 14.74
CA TYR A 817 7.13 21.31 15.33
C TYR A 817 7.25 19.90 14.67
N PRO A 818 6.67 18.82 15.24
CA PRO A 818 6.81 17.49 14.66
C PRO A 818 6.09 17.42 13.31
N ASN A 819 6.80 16.96 12.27
CA ASN A 819 6.23 16.77 10.93
C ASN A 819 6.98 15.67 10.17
N MET A 820 6.47 14.44 10.24
CA MET A 820 7.03 13.25 9.56
C MET A 820 6.95 13.34 8.03
N TYR A 821 6.13 14.22 7.45
CA TYR A 821 6.12 14.45 5.99
C TYR A 821 7.38 15.19 5.51
N MET A 822 8.11 15.87 6.41
CA MET A 822 9.39 16.50 6.08
C MET A 822 10.55 15.50 5.94
N ALA A 823 10.44 14.27 6.49
CA ALA A 823 11.49 13.26 6.42
C ALA A 823 11.80 12.84 4.97
N GLU A 824 13.08 12.72 4.64
CA GLU A 824 13.56 12.07 3.42
C GLU A 824 13.89 10.58 3.66
N ASP A 825 14.18 9.85 2.58
CA ASP A 825 14.64 8.46 2.59
C ASP A 825 15.98 8.24 3.34
N TYR A 826 16.74 9.29 3.61
CA TYR A 826 17.95 9.26 4.42
C TYR A 826 17.77 9.78 5.87
N ASN A 827 16.54 10.06 6.32
CA ASN A 827 16.29 10.53 7.68
C ASN A 827 15.77 9.42 8.60
N SER A 828 16.64 8.88 9.46
CA SER A 828 16.26 8.12 10.65
C SER A 828 15.87 9.04 11.84
N PRO A 829 15.21 8.54 12.91
CA PRO A 829 14.88 9.33 14.10
C PRO A 829 16.07 10.10 14.69
N GLN A 830 17.25 9.49 14.61
CA GLN A 830 18.52 9.99 15.10
C GLN A 830 19.02 11.21 14.30
N SER A 831 18.49 11.44 13.09
CA SER A 831 19.10 12.35 12.12
C SER A 831 19.14 13.80 12.58
N VAL A 832 18.14 14.18 13.34
CA VAL A 832 17.96 15.50 13.95
C VAL A 832 19.16 15.94 14.80
N TYR A 833 19.92 14.99 15.39
CA TYR A 833 21.09 15.26 16.22
C TYR A 833 22.31 15.80 15.45
N TRP A 834 22.26 15.84 14.11
CA TRP A 834 23.23 16.58 13.28
C TRP A 834 23.29 18.08 13.65
N CYS A 835 22.25 18.59 14.31
CA CYS A 835 22.19 19.94 14.89
C CYS A 835 23.34 20.25 15.87
N LEU A 836 23.93 19.22 16.52
CA LEU A 836 24.99 19.38 17.50
C LEU A 836 26.30 19.92 16.92
N LYS A 837 26.50 19.93 15.59
CA LYS A 837 27.59 20.67 14.94
C LYS A 837 27.63 22.17 15.31
N SER A 838 26.52 22.75 15.77
CA SER A 838 26.50 24.14 16.26
C SER A 838 27.14 24.37 17.62
N PHE A 839 27.57 23.31 18.31
CA PHE A 839 28.16 23.37 19.64
C PHE A 839 29.70 23.25 19.65
N VAL A 840 30.36 23.08 18.50
CA VAL A 840 31.84 22.94 18.41
C VAL A 840 32.65 24.10 19.01
N VAL A 841 32.03 25.25 19.27
CA VAL A 841 32.64 26.37 20.01
C VAL A 841 32.79 26.11 21.52
N VAL A 842 32.12 25.08 22.06
CA VAL A 842 32.32 24.63 23.45
C VAL A 842 33.76 24.16 23.67
N GLY A 843 34.39 23.57 22.65
CA GLY A 843 35.78 23.15 22.68
C GLY A 843 36.81 24.28 22.75
N LEU A 844 36.41 25.53 22.45
CA LEU A 844 37.24 26.71 22.67
C LEU A 844 37.31 27.03 24.16
N GLY A 845 38.52 27.17 24.70
CA GLY A 845 38.71 27.71 26.06
C GLY A 845 38.25 29.16 26.16
N ASP A 846 37.86 29.59 27.37
CA ASP A 846 37.25 30.90 27.63
C ASP A 846 38.17 32.08 27.25
N GLU A 847 39.49 31.89 27.22
CA GLU A 847 40.49 32.88 26.77
C GLU A 847 40.42 33.20 25.26
N ARG A 848 39.69 32.42 24.45
CA ARG A 848 39.63 32.62 22.99
C ARG A 848 38.85 33.89 22.64
N PRO A 849 39.25 34.65 21.59
CA PRO A 849 38.58 35.90 21.20
C PRO A 849 37.07 35.79 21.01
N PHE A 850 36.56 34.62 20.58
CA PHE A 850 35.13 34.34 20.46
C PHE A 850 34.38 34.42 21.80
N TRP A 851 34.97 33.89 22.88
CA TRP A 851 34.35 33.93 24.21
C TRP A 851 34.58 35.27 24.91
N GLN A 852 35.78 35.84 24.79
CA GLN A 852 36.15 37.16 25.35
C GLN A 852 35.39 38.33 24.70
N SER A 853 35.02 38.25 23.42
CA SER A 853 34.29 39.33 22.75
C SER A 853 32.86 39.51 23.30
N GLU A 854 32.44 40.76 23.46
CA GLU A 854 31.03 41.08 23.65
C GLU A 854 30.20 40.65 22.42
N GLU A 855 28.94 40.24 22.64
CA GLU A 855 28.03 39.93 21.55
C GLU A 855 27.61 41.22 20.84
N GLN A 856 28.08 41.43 19.61
CA GLN A 856 27.73 42.63 18.84
C GLN A 856 26.28 42.57 18.33
N PRO A 857 25.65 43.72 18.00
CA PRO A 857 24.35 43.76 17.34
C PRO A 857 24.32 42.98 16.01
N HIS A 858 23.12 42.65 15.54
CA HIS A 858 22.97 42.09 14.18
C HIS A 858 23.46 43.12 13.14
N PRO A 859 24.21 42.74 12.08
CA PRO A 859 24.73 43.70 11.10
C PRO A 859 23.69 44.61 10.43
N LEU A 860 22.42 44.16 10.39
CA LEU A 860 21.27 44.92 9.86
C LEU A 860 20.64 45.90 10.87
N LYS A 861 21.03 45.88 12.15
CA LYS A 861 20.56 46.83 13.19
C LYS A 861 21.45 48.07 13.32
N THR A 862 22.69 48.02 12.85
CA THR A 862 23.70 49.03 13.19
C THR A 862 23.76 50.13 12.11
N PRO A 863 23.38 51.39 12.41
CA PRO A 863 23.44 52.48 11.43
C PRO A 863 24.88 52.86 11.01
N ALA A 864 25.89 52.38 11.73
CA ALA A 864 27.31 52.58 11.43
C ALA A 864 27.93 51.49 10.52
N SER A 865 27.15 50.51 10.06
CA SER A 865 27.63 49.59 9.01
C SER A 865 27.74 50.36 7.69
N PRO A 866 28.88 50.33 6.97
CA PRO A 866 29.09 51.17 5.79
C PRO A 866 28.21 50.75 4.59
N GLN A 867 27.01 51.35 4.53
CA GLN A 867 26.17 51.62 3.35
C GLN A 867 25.73 50.45 2.44
N ASN A 868 26.20 49.21 2.62
CA ASN A 868 26.18 48.20 1.54
C ASN A 868 25.66 46.78 1.89
N ILE A 869 24.69 46.64 2.81
CA ILE A 869 23.79 45.47 2.76
C ILE A 869 22.42 45.98 2.32
N PRO A 870 22.03 45.81 1.05
CA PRO A 870 20.78 46.35 0.54
C PRO A 870 19.59 45.59 1.13
N ALA A 871 18.48 46.30 1.36
CA ALA A 871 17.23 45.71 1.83
C ALA A 871 16.71 44.60 0.90
N VAL A 872 17.06 44.67 -0.39
CA VAL A 872 16.83 43.63 -1.40
C VAL A 872 18.16 43.26 -2.05
N ALA A 873 18.54 41.98 -2.02
CA ALA A 873 19.80 41.49 -2.58
C ALA A 873 19.56 40.33 -3.56
N ILE A 874 19.96 40.51 -4.82
CA ILE A 874 19.94 39.43 -5.83
C ILE A 874 21.10 38.47 -5.57
N LEU A 875 20.79 37.19 -5.41
CA LEU A 875 21.71 36.07 -5.25
C LEU A 875 21.76 35.29 -6.57
N GLU A 876 22.72 35.62 -7.44
CA GLU A 876 22.80 35.03 -8.78
C GLU A 876 22.98 33.50 -8.77
N PRO A 877 23.94 32.89 -8.04
CA PRO A 877 24.17 31.44 -8.15
C PRO A 877 22.97 30.55 -7.75
N PRO A 878 22.19 30.86 -6.69
CA PRO A 878 20.95 30.14 -6.39
C PRO A 878 19.70 30.72 -7.09
N LYS A 879 19.81 31.72 -7.97
CA LYS A 879 18.66 32.44 -8.57
C LYS A 879 17.58 32.84 -7.54
N HIS A 880 18.00 33.57 -6.50
CA HIS A 880 17.11 34.03 -5.41
C HIS A 880 17.19 35.54 -5.22
N ILE A 881 16.09 36.16 -4.77
CA ILE A 881 16.08 37.56 -4.31
C ILE A 881 15.82 37.55 -2.80
N LEU A 882 16.77 38.03 -2.01
CA LEU A 882 16.67 38.06 -0.54
C LEU A 882 16.20 39.44 -0.06
N CYS A 883 15.06 39.47 0.61
CA CYS A 883 14.40 40.66 1.14
C CYS A 883 14.51 40.72 2.67
N ASN A 884 14.96 41.87 3.17
CA ASN A 884 15.26 42.12 4.57
C ASN A 884 14.49 43.35 5.04
N THR A 885 13.44 43.14 5.84
CA THR A 885 12.86 44.19 6.68
C THR A 885 13.24 43.95 8.14
N PRO A 886 13.15 44.94 9.04
CA PRO A 886 13.51 44.74 10.45
C PRO A 886 12.67 43.67 11.16
N GLU A 887 11.42 43.48 10.74
CA GLU A 887 10.44 42.56 11.30
C GLU A 887 10.36 41.22 10.55
N HIS A 888 10.64 41.20 9.24
CA HIS A 888 10.37 40.06 8.37
C HIS A 888 11.47 39.88 7.32
N HIS A 889 12.06 38.68 7.31
CA HIS A 889 13.03 38.28 6.30
C HIS A 889 12.44 37.17 5.44
N PHE A 890 12.56 37.31 4.14
CA PHE A 890 12.06 36.33 3.18
C PHE A 890 12.94 36.29 1.94
N LEU A 891 13.01 35.14 1.29
CA LEU A 891 13.59 35.03 -0.04
C LEU A 891 12.48 34.74 -1.05
N LEU A 892 12.58 35.35 -2.22
CA LEU A 892 11.84 34.98 -3.42
C LEU A 892 12.72 34.01 -4.22
N SER A 893 12.14 32.89 -4.66
CA SER A 893 12.85 31.88 -5.46
C SER A 893 12.39 31.89 -6.91
N SER A 894 13.33 31.96 -7.86
CA SER A 894 13.03 32.04 -9.29
C SER A 894 13.72 30.96 -10.14
N GLY A 895 14.31 29.92 -9.54
CA GLY A 895 14.91 28.84 -10.35
C GLY A 895 15.66 27.71 -9.67
N GLN A 896 15.77 27.67 -8.34
CA GLN A 896 16.53 26.60 -7.68
C GLN A 896 15.70 25.30 -7.50
N SER A 897 15.66 24.50 -8.57
CA SER A 897 15.04 23.16 -8.59
C SER A 897 16.04 22.05 -8.22
N THR A 898 15.53 20.85 -7.94
CA THR A 898 16.33 19.62 -7.80
C THR A 898 15.79 18.53 -8.72
N THR A 899 16.68 17.95 -9.52
CA THR A 899 16.38 16.83 -10.43
C THR A 899 16.07 15.53 -9.67
N LYS A 900 16.53 15.39 -8.43
CA LYS A 900 16.19 14.27 -7.55
C LYS A 900 14.76 14.40 -7.00
N LEU A 901 14.01 13.29 -7.05
CA LEU A 901 12.62 13.17 -6.58
C LEU A 901 12.53 12.95 -5.07
N PHE A 902 12.67 14.02 -4.29
CA PHE A 902 12.55 14.03 -2.83
C PHE A 902 11.10 14.15 -2.33
N LYS A 903 10.83 13.77 -1.06
CA LYS A 903 9.49 13.85 -0.46
C LYS A 903 9.10 15.30 -0.17
N GLY A 904 8.02 15.78 -0.77
CA GLY A 904 7.58 17.18 -0.63
C GLY A 904 8.52 18.18 -1.33
N ARG A 905 9.28 17.73 -2.34
CA ARG A 905 10.22 18.52 -3.15
C ARG A 905 9.62 19.86 -3.61
N GLU A 906 8.39 19.84 -4.08
CA GLU A 906 7.66 21.00 -4.60
C GLU A 906 7.45 22.09 -3.52
N ALA A 907 7.31 21.71 -2.24
CA ALA A 907 7.28 22.68 -1.14
C ALA A 907 8.67 23.05 -0.62
N LYS A 908 9.65 22.14 -0.69
CA LYS A 908 11.04 22.37 -0.25
C LYS A 908 11.87 23.25 -1.20
N TYR A 909 11.55 23.24 -2.49
CA TYR A 909 12.27 23.99 -3.54
C TYR A 909 11.38 24.82 -4.49
N GLY A 910 10.08 24.49 -4.59
CA GLY A 910 9.16 25.07 -5.59
C GLY A 910 8.22 26.18 -5.10
N LYS A 911 8.40 26.71 -3.88
CA LYS A 911 7.64 27.90 -3.43
C LYS A 911 8.28 29.16 -4.02
N LEU A 912 7.42 30.08 -4.46
CA LEU A 912 7.80 31.40 -4.99
C LEU A 912 8.44 32.28 -3.90
N ALA A 913 8.09 32.05 -2.64
CA ALA A 913 8.65 32.75 -1.49
C ALA A 913 8.80 31.82 -0.27
N TYR A 914 9.83 32.07 0.54
CA TYR A 914 10.08 31.41 1.83
C TYR A 914 10.32 32.47 2.91
N SER A 915 9.66 32.32 4.06
CA SER A 915 9.62 33.32 5.15
C SER A 915 10.33 32.82 6.40
N SER A 916 11.10 33.68 7.08
CA SER A 916 11.64 33.41 8.42
C SER A 916 10.62 33.61 9.55
N ALA A 917 9.47 34.24 9.25
CA ALA A 917 8.48 34.66 10.25
C ALA A 917 7.23 33.75 10.28
N PHE A 918 6.90 33.10 9.16
CA PHE A 918 5.74 32.22 9.05
C PHE A 918 6.12 30.76 9.23
N GLY A 919 5.16 29.94 9.66
CA GLY A 919 5.34 28.49 9.75
C GLY A 919 5.57 27.89 8.36
N PHE A 920 6.37 26.82 8.31
CA PHE A 920 6.62 26.05 7.09
C PHE A 920 6.08 24.65 7.24
N SER A 921 5.33 24.19 6.23
CA SER A 921 4.86 22.81 6.10
C SER A 921 5.11 22.30 4.68
N VAL A 922 4.94 20.99 4.53
CA VAL A 922 4.99 20.25 3.25
C VAL A 922 3.66 19.52 3.04
N PRO A 923 3.28 19.19 1.79
CA PRO A 923 2.02 18.52 1.50
C PRO A 923 1.90 17.16 2.20
N ALA A 924 0.73 16.87 2.75
CA ALA A 924 0.34 15.52 3.19
C ALA A 924 -0.30 14.70 2.05
N GLY A 925 -0.80 15.37 1.01
CA GLY A 925 -1.55 14.76 -0.09
C GLY A 925 -1.96 15.80 -1.15
N PRO A 926 -2.67 15.37 -2.20
CA PRO A 926 -2.97 16.19 -3.38
C PRO A 926 -4.25 17.02 -3.27
N ALA A 927 -5.10 16.83 -2.25
CA ALA A 927 -6.28 17.67 -2.05
C ALA A 927 -5.88 19.07 -1.54
N LEU A 928 -6.69 20.11 -1.81
CA LEU A 928 -6.35 21.49 -1.42
C LEU A 928 -6.07 21.65 0.09
N SER A 929 -6.84 20.95 0.93
CA SER A 929 -6.67 20.90 2.39
C SER A 929 -5.39 20.19 2.85
N GLN A 930 -4.76 19.40 1.98
CA GLN A 930 -3.55 18.63 2.24
C GLN A 930 -2.30 19.26 1.56
N LEU A 931 -2.48 20.19 0.62
CA LEU A 931 -1.42 20.63 -0.31
C LEU A 931 -0.39 21.60 0.29
N ALA A 932 -0.68 22.23 1.45
CA ALA A 932 0.12 23.33 2.00
C ALA A 932 0.52 24.40 0.93
N PRO A 933 -0.45 25.05 0.26
CA PRO A 933 -0.22 25.83 -0.96
C PRO A 933 0.40 27.23 -0.71
N ASP A 934 0.92 27.51 0.48
CA ASP A 934 1.48 28.82 0.81
C ASP A 934 2.65 29.19 -0.10
N SER A 935 2.58 30.39 -0.69
CA SER A 935 3.55 30.88 -1.68
C SER A 935 3.74 29.96 -2.89
N THR A 936 2.72 29.23 -3.32
CA THR A 936 2.73 28.41 -4.56
C THR A 936 1.58 28.79 -5.50
N LEU A 937 1.78 28.51 -6.79
CA LEU A 937 0.66 28.41 -7.73
C LEU A 937 0.20 26.94 -7.76
N ALA A 938 -1.08 26.70 -7.49
CA ALA A 938 -1.70 25.37 -7.50
C ALA A 938 -2.80 25.29 -8.55
N LEU A 939 -2.80 24.23 -9.35
CA LEU A 939 -3.71 24.01 -10.48
C LEU A 939 -4.45 22.68 -10.31
N SER A 940 -5.77 22.67 -10.55
CA SER A 940 -6.58 21.44 -10.67
C SER A 940 -6.98 21.19 -12.12
N LEU A 941 -7.08 19.92 -12.50
CA LEU A 941 -7.53 19.46 -13.83
C LEU A 941 -8.78 18.57 -13.75
N ASP A 942 -9.37 18.46 -12.56
CA ASP A 942 -10.41 17.50 -12.17
C ASP A 942 -11.46 18.15 -11.26
N ASN A 943 -11.83 19.40 -11.58
CA ASN A 943 -12.84 20.19 -10.87
C ASN A 943 -12.59 20.34 -9.35
N GLY A 944 -11.32 20.43 -8.95
CA GLY A 944 -10.90 20.67 -7.57
C GLY A 944 -10.66 19.42 -6.73
N GLU A 945 -10.82 18.19 -7.28
CA GLU A 945 -10.53 16.95 -6.56
C GLU A 945 -9.03 16.80 -6.23
N THR A 946 -8.13 17.09 -7.18
CA THR A 946 -6.69 17.11 -6.95
C THR A 946 -6.03 18.39 -7.46
N TRP A 947 -4.96 18.79 -6.77
CA TRP A 947 -4.21 20.01 -7.01
C TRP A 947 -2.74 19.68 -7.23
N LYS A 948 -2.11 20.41 -8.16
CA LYS A 948 -0.73 20.22 -8.56
C LYS A 948 -0.02 21.57 -8.52
N THR A 949 1.10 21.62 -7.82
CA THR A 949 2.03 22.75 -7.83
C THR A 949 3.11 22.55 -8.90
N ALA A 950 3.90 23.59 -9.17
CA ALA A 950 4.99 23.54 -10.14
C ALA A 950 6.02 22.46 -9.76
N LYS A 951 6.26 21.51 -10.69
CA LYS A 951 7.25 20.42 -10.53
C LYS A 951 8.67 20.82 -10.88
N ASP A 952 8.82 21.93 -11.58
CA ASP A 952 10.10 22.52 -11.93
C ASP A 952 9.99 24.04 -11.87
N THR A 953 11.07 24.70 -11.47
CA THR A 953 11.18 26.17 -11.43
C THR A 953 11.99 26.69 -12.62
N SER A 954 12.14 25.88 -13.68
CA SER A 954 12.57 26.30 -15.01
C SER A 954 11.54 27.27 -15.63
N ILE A 955 11.52 28.50 -15.13
CA ILE A 955 10.81 29.62 -15.77
C ILE A 955 11.36 29.75 -17.18
N PHE A 956 10.47 29.86 -18.17
CA PHE A 956 10.85 30.21 -19.53
C PHE A 956 11.57 31.58 -19.48
N GLU A 957 12.88 31.59 -19.73
CA GLU A 957 13.67 32.82 -19.86
C GLU A 957 13.29 33.53 -21.16
N GLN A 958 12.12 34.18 -21.16
CA GLN A 958 11.75 35.17 -22.16
C GLN A 958 12.30 36.52 -21.69
N PRO A 959 13.23 37.16 -22.42
CA PRO A 959 13.77 38.44 -22.02
C PRO A 959 12.64 39.48 -22.04
N CYS A 960 12.32 40.02 -20.86
CA CYS A 960 11.33 41.08 -20.74
C CYS A 960 11.95 42.39 -21.26
N GLU A 961 11.76 42.69 -22.55
CA GLU A 961 12.13 43.99 -23.11
C GLU A 961 11.43 45.10 -22.32
N SER A 962 12.16 46.18 -22.06
CA SER A 962 11.88 47.12 -20.97
C SER A 962 10.72 48.08 -21.24
N ASN A 963 9.49 47.56 -21.29
CA ASN A 963 8.25 48.34 -21.42
C ASN A 963 7.42 48.25 -20.12
N ALA A 964 7.95 48.85 -19.05
CA ALA A 964 7.24 48.99 -17.78
C ALA A 964 6.27 50.20 -17.84
N GLU A 965 5.05 50.00 -18.32
CA GLU A 965 4.00 51.03 -18.22
C GLU A 965 3.54 51.21 -16.76
N SER A 966 3.61 52.44 -16.25
CA SER A 966 3.15 52.77 -14.90
C SER A 966 1.66 53.11 -14.90
N PHE A 967 0.82 52.20 -14.42
CA PHE A 967 -0.58 52.51 -14.14
C PHE A 967 -0.74 53.27 -12.81
N ALA A 968 -1.60 54.29 -12.81
CA ALA A 968 -1.92 55.08 -11.64
C ALA A 968 -2.63 54.22 -10.57
N GLY A 969 -1.88 53.83 -9.53
CA GLY A 969 -2.35 52.89 -8.50
C GLY A 969 -1.24 52.15 -7.76
N GLY A 970 0.00 52.19 -8.26
CA GLY A 970 1.18 51.68 -7.53
C GLY A 970 1.35 50.15 -7.53
N VAL A 971 0.64 49.45 -8.42
CA VAL A 971 0.88 48.01 -8.68
C VAL A 971 1.62 47.89 -10.00
N GLN A 972 2.89 47.48 -9.95
CA GLN A 972 3.68 47.13 -11.13
C GLN A 972 3.50 45.65 -11.46
N GLY A 973 3.40 45.32 -12.75
CA GLY A 973 3.64 43.95 -13.24
C GLY A 973 2.45 43.26 -13.92
N TRP A 974 2.09 43.72 -15.12
CA TRP A 974 1.43 42.89 -16.13
C TRP A 974 2.09 43.17 -17.48
N ALA A 975 2.54 42.12 -18.16
CA ALA A 975 2.99 42.19 -19.56
C ALA A 975 2.02 41.35 -20.40
N LYS A 976 1.66 41.85 -21.58
CA LYS A 976 0.71 41.20 -22.49
C LYS A 976 1.44 40.81 -23.77
N ASP A 977 1.86 39.55 -23.85
CA ASP A 977 2.37 38.95 -25.08
C ASP A 977 1.19 38.50 -25.96
N GLU A 978 1.35 38.55 -27.28
CA GLU A 978 0.42 37.97 -28.25
C GLU A 978 0.43 36.43 -28.23
N HIS A 979 1.34 35.81 -27.46
CA HIS A 979 1.54 34.37 -27.36
C HIS A 979 1.33 33.79 -25.94
N THR A 980 0.08 33.85 -25.45
CA THR A 980 -0.51 32.84 -24.53
C THR A 980 0.17 32.58 -23.17
N GLY A 981 0.93 33.53 -22.62
CA GLY A 981 1.53 33.43 -21.28
C GLY A 981 0.75 34.17 -20.19
N LEU A 982 0.37 33.49 -19.09
CA LEU A 982 -0.14 34.12 -17.87
C LEU A 982 1.00 34.26 -16.84
N VAL A 983 1.42 35.50 -16.56
CA VAL A 983 2.44 35.79 -15.53
C VAL A 983 1.73 36.24 -14.25
N VAL A 984 1.93 35.51 -13.15
CA VAL A 984 1.35 35.84 -11.83
C VAL A 984 2.47 36.09 -10.82
N SER A 985 2.63 37.35 -10.40
CA SER A 985 3.53 37.73 -9.31
C SER A 985 2.75 37.81 -7.99
N ALA A 986 3.05 36.92 -7.05
CA ALA A 986 2.35 36.83 -5.76
C ALA A 986 3.32 36.52 -4.61
N ALA A 987 4.09 37.52 -4.19
CA ALA A 987 4.76 37.46 -2.88
C ALA A 987 3.70 37.62 -1.77
N GLY A 988 3.41 36.55 -1.03
CA GLY A 988 2.56 36.59 0.18
C GLY A 988 1.04 36.49 -0.03
N ALA A 989 0.55 36.30 -1.25
CA ALA A 989 -0.87 36.03 -1.51
C ALA A 989 -1.09 34.56 -1.87
N ALA A 990 -1.85 33.83 -1.05
CA ALA A 990 -2.43 32.55 -1.45
C ALA A 990 -3.72 32.83 -2.22
N GLY A 991 -3.79 32.37 -3.47
CA GLY A 991 -4.95 32.53 -4.34
C GLY A 991 -5.25 31.24 -5.09
N VAL A 992 -6.52 30.89 -5.18
CA VAL A 992 -7.01 29.78 -6.02
C VAL A 992 -7.60 30.38 -7.27
N VAL A 993 -7.12 29.96 -8.45
CA VAL A 993 -7.65 30.37 -9.74
C VAL A 993 -8.29 29.15 -10.40
N ASP A 994 -9.61 29.23 -10.65
CA ASP A 994 -10.33 28.24 -11.43
C ASP A 994 -10.10 28.49 -12.93
N LEU A 995 -9.57 27.50 -13.64
CA LEU A 995 -9.30 27.54 -15.09
C LEU A 995 -10.20 26.59 -15.88
N THR A 996 -11.36 26.19 -15.34
CA THR A 996 -12.38 25.45 -16.08
C THR A 996 -12.90 26.23 -17.30
N GLN A 997 -13.63 25.56 -18.20
CA GLN A 997 -14.18 26.22 -19.40
C GLN A 997 -15.03 27.47 -19.10
N ASN A 998 -15.60 27.58 -17.89
CA ASN A 998 -16.32 28.77 -17.44
C ASN A 998 -15.42 30.02 -17.38
N PHE A 999 -14.14 29.88 -17.02
CA PHE A 999 -13.19 31.00 -17.04
C PHE A 999 -12.69 31.32 -18.45
N ILE A 1000 -12.55 30.30 -19.30
CA ILE A 1000 -12.05 30.45 -20.68
C ILE A 1000 -13.11 31.06 -21.62
N HIS A 1001 -14.40 30.87 -21.33
CA HIS A 1001 -15.52 31.30 -22.19
C HIS A 1001 -16.55 32.21 -21.52
N GLY A 1002 -16.43 32.50 -20.22
CA GLY A 1002 -17.32 33.42 -19.50
C GLY A 1002 -16.92 34.90 -19.66
N PRO A 1003 -17.85 35.85 -19.46
CA PRO A 1003 -17.51 37.27 -19.39
C PRO A 1003 -16.59 37.55 -18.19
N MET A 1004 -15.53 38.34 -18.37
CA MET A 1004 -14.60 38.69 -17.28
C MET A 1004 -15.28 39.34 -16.06
N GLU A 1005 -16.44 39.98 -16.25
CA GLU A 1005 -17.21 40.60 -15.17
C GLU A 1005 -17.86 39.58 -14.20
N GLU A 1006 -18.13 38.35 -14.65
CA GLU A 1006 -18.65 37.27 -13.79
C GLU A 1006 -17.54 36.55 -12.99
N ALA A 1007 -16.27 36.74 -13.36
CA ALA A 1007 -15.12 36.08 -12.72
C ALA A 1007 -14.67 36.71 -11.38
N GLY A 1008 -15.46 37.62 -10.81
CA GLY A 1008 -15.30 38.06 -9.40
C GLY A 1008 -14.16 39.02 -9.10
N PHE A 1009 -13.44 39.54 -10.09
CA PHE A 1009 -12.41 40.59 -9.90
C PHE A 1009 -13.02 41.99 -9.74
N THR A 1010 -13.84 42.20 -8.70
CA THR A 1010 -14.16 43.54 -8.24
C THR A 1010 -13.05 44.08 -7.35
N ALA A 1011 -12.52 45.27 -7.67
CA ALA A 1011 -11.38 45.89 -6.99
C ALA A 1011 -11.72 46.47 -5.58
N SER A 1012 -12.62 45.82 -4.84
CA SER A 1012 -13.26 46.34 -3.62
C SER A 1012 -13.22 45.37 -2.43
N SER A 1013 -12.02 44.95 -2.04
CA SER A 1013 -11.78 44.27 -0.75
C SER A 1013 -10.44 44.64 -0.09
N ARG A 1014 -10.06 45.93 -0.14
CA ARG A 1014 -9.13 46.52 0.84
C ARG A 1014 -9.92 46.93 2.09
N ALA A 1015 -9.24 46.87 3.24
CA ALA A 1015 -9.68 47.25 4.59
C ALA A 1015 -10.56 46.24 5.39
N SER A 1016 -9.92 45.19 5.92
CA SER A 1016 -10.32 44.58 7.22
C SER A 1016 -9.24 43.76 7.95
N TRP A 1017 -7.98 43.74 7.48
CA TRP A 1017 -6.84 43.13 8.18
C TRP A 1017 -5.58 44.00 8.07
N LEU A 1018 -5.62 45.12 8.78
CA LEU A 1018 -4.49 45.81 9.41
C LEU A 1018 -4.75 45.79 10.91
#